data_AF-A0A1T1B6D4-F1
#
_entry.id   AF-A0A1T1B6D4-F1
#
_cell.length_a   1.000
_cell.length_b   1.000
_cell.length_c   1.000
_cell.angle_alpha   90.00
_cell.angle_beta   90.00
_cell.angle_gamma   90.00
#
_symmetry.space_group_name_H-M   'P 1'
#
loop_
_entity.id
_entity.type
_entity.pdbx_description
1 polymer ?
#
loop_
_entity_poly.entity_id
_entity_poly.type
_entity_poly.pdbx_seq_one_letter_code
_entity_poly.pdbx_strand_id
1 'polypeptide(L)'
;MTQLALLQGVRGKITDMQYTPESVPFELLQNADDALSEWEEMTGHVDDVRRTFHADLGPDVLRFIHHGRPVNFFSYGEFDGRGRGFDGDLEKMLTLMSSDKGAGVTGKFGLGFKSVFLLSDRPTVKSDRLAFTVKGGVYPVTPDEQHVQKMRRYLERVVPAELQDATLVELPLTDQAGAAATFEYFSKLVPFALAFTRSLRHVQLRQGTTTRHYQWKEKAVAPGVTVMTLHGGTEAWRGLALHSPDFKLLLPLGSRGFGKVEGDVPNLWVTAPTAERLGLPFLLHAAFPLDTGRAQLARNETGLSELVGQLRPDLQRTLETLLNLEVKGGLNEQLGWSAKTKVDLPSLLWQALAVPLSREDSNPAIGLLRDLFWGREGAYGSIALRKAIVPNGLPDEHAATVQAGQAGTRTLGFSPALLAQLGRHAAFRQAYPTQGLLSPDTVRVLQRLGLPVPQDELTLPEVLRTLLPDRRVGPEQASWLAPVLSEEIANDLREDEAVSDWLDTLTFQTRAGGYAPPGQLLMAARDGDEAARFAFAPASAQLADAYDAAGVVLFRRLRGDASHEQTVNWLLAAKSRARLAALNYIANQVPSGLILMMLRQRLTGSWLESTQLLGLPEWSELEESQQRDVLNALRQTKIVFDAPTHTPPDQATDEDEDNEQALRIPPDFLHRLANWWRQESAAEIQRYNERLYPSGVPFVTAPEYDSDCPVRRRSWLSLLMLGSLQSMGRTMPEAHRNFLALCAEKGWLDAYSGPVATDDHWMASLRTYLTGDAEVLKYYQWMRGFVGFYQLGHWLDTYVEVLLQMEYAESRSLRLLLAPNVNPDLQGSGIEAPPLTRTLGMGAPFVVRELLRGGVLSNPKLAPLAYVPTRRVRLLMSELTHRPLPGDDVEAASRGIYTHLAQTLGEAQATFGGHYDLPLHILLGSGRDDTTALALQYRVLGRPLFGGSE
;
A
#
# COMPACT_ATOMS: atom_id res chain seq x y z
N MET A 1 15.12 59.65 15.50
CA MET A 1 15.11 58.93 14.21
C MET A 1 16.24 57.91 14.10
N THR A 2 17.50 58.25 14.40
CA THR A 2 18.66 57.34 14.20
C THR A 2 18.65 56.04 15.02
N GLN A 3 18.29 56.08 16.31
CA GLN A 3 18.27 54.88 17.17
C GLN A 3 17.19 53.87 16.74
N LEU A 4 16.00 54.35 16.38
CA LEU A 4 14.90 53.50 15.93
C LEU A 4 15.24 52.84 14.59
N ALA A 5 15.83 53.59 13.65
CA ALA A 5 16.28 53.06 12.37
C ALA A 5 17.36 51.98 12.54
N LEU A 6 18.31 52.16 13.47
CA LEU A 6 19.34 51.16 13.77
C LEU A 6 18.73 49.87 14.36
N LEU A 7 17.81 50.03 15.31
CA LEU A 7 17.10 48.91 15.92
C LEU A 7 16.25 48.15 14.89
N GLN A 8 15.57 48.87 13.98
CA GLN A 8 14.83 48.27 12.87
C GLN A 8 15.76 47.53 11.90
N GLY A 9 16.96 48.05 11.64
CA GLY A 9 17.98 47.35 10.84
C GLY A 9 18.46 46.06 11.52
N VAL A 10 18.69 46.09 12.83
CA VAL A 10 19.05 44.89 13.63
C VAL A 10 17.90 43.88 13.64
N ARG A 11 16.66 44.31 13.88
CA ARG A 11 15.47 43.45 13.78
C ARG A 11 15.31 42.85 12.40
N GLY A 12 15.45 43.67 11.36
CA GLY A 12 15.43 43.23 9.97
C GLY A 12 16.45 42.13 9.73
N LYS A 13 17.69 42.27 10.23
CA LYS A 13 18.70 41.21 10.11
C LYS A 13 18.40 39.95 10.91
N ILE A 14 17.82 40.07 12.10
CA ILE A 14 17.39 38.93 12.92
C ILE A 14 16.25 38.18 12.20
N THR A 15 15.29 38.92 11.63
CA THR A 15 14.16 38.37 10.87
C THR A 15 14.57 37.83 9.50
N ASP A 16 15.55 38.43 8.81
CA ASP A 16 16.17 37.90 7.59
C ASP A 16 16.77 36.50 7.87
N MET A 17 17.28 36.30 9.09
CA MET A 17 17.79 35.04 9.63
C MET A 17 16.69 34.21 10.33
N GLN A 18 15.42 34.50 10.02
CA GLN A 18 14.15 33.90 10.50
C GLN A 18 14.08 33.48 11.98
N TYR A 19 14.84 34.15 12.84
CA TYR A 19 14.66 34.04 14.28
C TYR A 19 13.25 34.51 14.67
N THR A 20 12.65 33.77 15.59
CA THR A 20 11.31 34.06 16.12
C THR A 20 11.40 34.47 17.58
N PRO A 21 10.40 35.20 18.13
CA PRO A 21 10.33 35.49 19.57
C PRO A 21 10.51 34.23 20.44
N GLU A 22 9.98 33.10 19.99
CA GLU A 22 10.05 31.80 20.64
C GLU A 22 11.47 31.25 20.78
N SER A 23 12.41 31.66 19.92
CA SER A 23 13.81 31.23 19.99
C SER A 23 14.58 31.88 21.14
N VAL A 24 14.16 33.07 21.60
CA VAL A 24 14.92 33.89 22.57
C VAL A 24 15.23 33.15 23.88
N PRO A 25 14.26 32.49 24.55
CA PRO A 25 14.55 31.79 25.80
C PRO A 25 15.54 30.62 25.64
N PHE A 26 15.49 29.91 24.51
CA PHE A 26 16.39 28.78 24.24
C PHE A 26 17.83 29.24 23.97
N GLU A 27 18.00 30.33 23.22
CA GLU A 27 19.33 30.94 22.99
C GLU A 27 19.94 31.46 24.30
N LEU A 28 19.15 32.05 25.20
CA LEU A 28 19.63 32.47 26.51
C LEU A 28 19.95 31.29 27.44
N LEU A 29 19.19 30.19 27.35
CA LEU A 29 19.50 28.96 28.07
C LEU A 29 20.79 28.30 27.55
N GLN A 30 21.03 28.34 26.24
CA GLN A 30 22.29 27.90 25.65
C GLN A 30 23.47 28.74 26.13
N ASN A 31 23.37 30.07 26.04
CA ASN A 31 24.41 30.98 26.53
C ASN A 31 24.72 30.74 28.02
N ALA A 32 23.69 30.43 28.81
CA ALA A 32 23.85 30.07 30.21
C ALA A 32 24.61 28.74 30.41
N ASP A 33 24.32 27.72 29.60
CA ASP A 33 25.00 26.42 29.64
C ASP A 33 26.46 26.51 29.18
N ASP A 34 26.72 27.29 28.14
CA ASP A 34 28.06 27.62 27.64
C ASP A 34 28.87 28.37 28.70
N ALA A 35 28.31 29.45 29.28
CA ALA A 35 28.96 30.22 30.34
C ALA A 35 29.26 29.37 31.58
N LEU A 36 28.40 28.38 31.89
CA LEU A 36 28.63 27.46 33.00
C LEU A 36 29.74 26.45 32.68
N SER A 37 29.81 25.99 31.44
CA SER A 37 30.92 25.15 30.95
C SER A 37 32.26 25.88 30.98
N GLU A 38 32.27 27.17 30.61
CA GLU A 38 33.47 28.02 30.69
C GLU A 38 33.87 28.27 32.15
N TRP A 39 32.91 28.44 33.06
CA TRP A 39 33.19 28.53 34.50
C TRP A 39 33.86 27.25 35.01
N GLU A 40 33.33 26.08 34.64
CA GLU A 40 33.94 24.77 34.96
C GLU A 40 35.37 24.64 34.44
N GLU A 41 35.64 25.12 33.21
CA GLU A 41 36.99 25.15 32.63
C GLU A 41 37.94 26.03 33.46
N MET A 42 37.46 27.20 33.91
CA MET A 42 38.26 28.16 34.68
C MET A 42 38.56 27.70 36.10
N THR A 43 37.58 27.11 36.79
CA THR A 43 37.68 26.79 38.22
C THR A 43 38.00 25.31 38.49
N GLY A 44 37.82 24.44 37.50
CA GLY A 44 37.92 22.98 37.63
C GLY A 44 36.73 22.33 38.36
N HIS A 45 35.75 23.11 38.84
CA HIS A 45 34.58 22.60 39.55
C HIS A 45 33.37 23.56 39.45
N VAL A 46 32.17 22.99 39.39
CA VAL A 46 30.90 23.73 39.44
C VAL A 46 30.01 23.19 40.54
N ASP A 47 29.70 24.05 41.51
CA ASP A 47 28.72 23.77 42.56
C ASP A 47 27.33 23.52 41.95
N ASP A 48 26.57 22.56 42.50
CA ASP A 48 25.24 22.21 41.98
C ASP A 48 24.28 23.41 41.94
N VAL A 49 24.42 24.33 42.89
CA VAL A 49 23.61 25.55 42.97
C VAL A 49 23.80 26.44 41.73
N ARG A 50 25.00 26.48 41.14
CA ARG A 50 25.28 27.22 39.89
C ARG A 50 24.65 26.58 38.66
N ARG A 51 24.25 25.31 38.72
CA ARG A 51 23.64 24.55 37.61
C ARG A 51 22.16 24.90 37.39
N THR A 52 21.73 26.09 37.81
CA THR A 52 20.34 26.56 37.75
C THR A 52 20.18 27.70 36.76
N PHE A 53 19.21 27.57 35.86
CA PHE A 53 18.74 28.65 34.99
C PHE A 53 17.38 29.16 35.47
N HIS A 54 17.20 30.47 35.56
CA HIS A 54 15.92 31.06 35.95
C HIS A 54 15.31 31.84 34.79
N ALA A 55 14.00 31.69 34.60
CA ALA A 55 13.20 32.53 33.71
C ALA A 55 11.97 33.05 34.48
N ASP A 56 11.76 34.37 34.48
CA ASP A 56 10.67 35.03 35.22
C ASP A 56 9.90 35.99 34.31
N LEU A 57 8.62 35.67 34.06
CA LEU A 57 7.68 36.53 33.35
C LEU A 57 6.91 37.41 34.34
N GLY A 58 7.26 38.70 34.34
CA GLY A 58 6.54 39.77 35.03
C GLY A 58 5.47 40.44 34.16
N PRO A 59 4.78 41.47 34.69
CA PRO A 59 3.71 42.18 33.99
C PRO A 59 4.19 43.08 32.84
N ASP A 60 5.46 43.51 32.86
CA ASP A 60 6.05 44.45 31.89
C ASP A 60 7.50 44.09 31.52
N VAL A 61 8.00 42.97 32.00
CA VAL A 61 9.40 42.57 31.87
C VAL A 61 9.55 41.06 31.93
N LEU A 62 10.38 40.52 31.06
CA LEU A 62 10.83 39.14 31.08
C LEU A 62 12.29 39.09 31.54
N ARG A 63 12.61 38.22 32.51
CA ARG A 63 13.95 38.14 33.10
C ARG A 63 14.54 36.75 32.94
N PHE A 64 15.84 36.70 32.68
CA PHE A 64 16.62 35.47 32.66
C PHE A 64 17.84 35.57 33.55
N ILE A 65 18.17 34.51 34.29
CA ILE A 65 19.30 34.49 35.22
C ILE A 65 20.10 33.21 35.06
N HIS A 66 21.42 33.33 35.01
CA HIS A 66 22.34 32.20 35.08
C HIS A 66 23.57 32.50 35.93
N HIS A 67 24.20 31.44 36.44
CA HIS A 67 25.31 31.49 37.40
C HIS A 67 26.63 30.98 36.82
N GLY A 68 26.72 30.97 35.47
CA GLY A 68 27.96 30.70 34.74
C GLY A 68 28.94 31.86 34.84
N ARG A 69 30.03 31.79 34.06
CA ARG A 69 31.09 32.79 33.99
C ARG A 69 30.50 34.19 33.74
N PRO A 70 30.83 35.21 34.57
CA PRO A 70 30.37 36.57 34.31
C PRO A 70 30.96 37.15 33.02
N VAL A 71 30.24 38.09 32.40
CA VAL A 71 30.63 38.75 31.14
C VAL A 71 31.95 39.48 31.31
N ASN A 72 32.89 39.26 30.38
CA ASN A 72 34.26 39.78 30.40
C ASN A 72 35.12 39.28 31.58
N PHE A 73 34.66 38.28 32.33
CA PHE A 73 35.45 37.67 33.40
C PHE A 73 36.42 36.66 32.78
N PHE A 74 37.69 37.04 32.64
CA PHE A 74 38.69 36.27 31.89
C PHE A 74 39.77 35.60 32.75
N SER A 75 39.90 35.94 34.04
CA SER A 75 40.97 35.42 34.89
C SER A 75 40.45 34.88 36.22
N TYR A 76 40.93 33.71 36.64
CA TYR A 76 40.62 33.11 37.94
C TYR A 76 41.82 32.33 38.46
N GLY A 77 42.39 32.70 39.61
CA GLY A 77 43.63 32.11 40.11
C GLY A 77 44.77 32.27 39.10
N GLU A 78 45.37 31.16 38.66
CA GLU A 78 46.41 31.12 37.62
C GLU A 78 45.85 31.02 36.18
N PHE A 79 44.54 30.84 36.00
CA PHE A 79 43.92 30.71 34.68
C PHE A 79 43.85 32.07 33.97
N ASP A 80 44.33 32.15 32.72
CA ASP A 80 44.15 33.30 31.82
C ASP A 80 43.36 32.91 30.56
N GLY A 81 42.11 33.38 30.49
CA GLY A 81 41.16 33.15 29.41
C GLY A 81 41.23 34.15 28.25
N ARG A 82 42.16 35.12 28.23
CA ARG A 82 42.30 36.05 27.10
C ARG A 82 42.58 35.34 25.77
N GLY A 83 43.35 34.25 25.80
CA GLY A 83 43.58 33.41 24.63
C GLY A 83 42.33 32.67 24.12
N ARG A 84 41.29 32.56 24.96
CA ARG A 84 39.94 32.07 24.59
C ARG A 84 39.00 33.22 24.20
N GLY A 85 39.45 34.46 24.36
CA GLY A 85 38.68 35.69 24.14
C GLY A 85 37.58 35.94 25.18
N PHE A 86 37.77 35.47 26.42
CA PHE A 86 36.84 35.68 27.53
C PHE A 86 36.77 37.14 28.00
N ASP A 87 37.74 37.97 27.61
CA ASP A 87 37.79 39.41 27.89
C ASP A 87 36.95 40.25 26.90
N GLY A 88 36.54 39.65 25.78
CA GLY A 88 35.81 40.30 24.70
C GLY A 88 34.32 39.90 24.59
N ASP A 89 33.70 39.35 25.64
CA ASP A 89 32.30 38.89 25.58
C ASP A 89 31.33 40.03 25.24
N LEU A 90 31.46 41.18 25.90
CA LEU A 90 30.59 42.33 25.65
C LEU A 90 30.70 42.81 24.20
N GLU A 91 31.91 42.81 23.64
CA GLU A 91 32.13 43.17 22.24
C GLU A 91 31.45 42.14 21.31
N LYS A 92 31.63 40.84 21.56
CA LYS A 92 30.99 39.76 20.81
C LYS A 92 29.45 39.80 20.91
N MET A 93 28.91 40.16 22.07
CA MET A 93 27.47 40.37 22.27
C MET A 93 26.93 41.56 21.46
N LEU A 94 27.79 42.53 21.11
CA LEU A 94 27.39 43.79 20.49
C LEU A 94 27.67 43.88 18.99
N THR A 95 28.71 43.22 18.50
CA THR A 95 29.13 43.22 17.09
C THR A 95 28.20 42.38 16.21
N LEU A 96 27.85 42.91 15.03
CA LEU A 96 27.09 42.19 14.02
C LEU A 96 28.05 41.36 13.14
N MET A 97 27.75 40.08 12.90
CA MET A 97 28.51 39.20 11.99
C MET A 97 29.96 38.90 12.41
N SER A 98 30.28 38.96 13.71
CA SER A 98 31.55 38.45 14.26
C SER A 98 31.28 37.11 14.95
N SER A 99 31.81 36.01 14.40
CA SER A 99 31.93 34.75 15.14
C SER A 99 33.19 34.03 14.65
N ASP A 100 34.20 33.94 15.52
CA ASP A 100 35.47 33.23 15.28
C ASP A 100 35.37 31.70 15.45
N LYS A 101 34.14 31.14 15.54
CA LYS A 101 33.98 29.73 15.90
C LYS A 101 33.99 28.83 14.65
N GLY A 102 34.99 27.94 14.59
CA GLY A 102 35.16 26.93 13.55
C GLY A 102 33.99 25.94 13.42
N ALA A 103 34.07 25.08 12.39
CA ALA A 103 33.07 24.07 12.09
C ALA A 103 32.88 23.10 13.28
N GLY A 104 31.80 23.28 14.04
CA GLY A 104 31.46 22.43 15.19
C GLY A 104 30.70 23.13 16.32
N VAL A 105 30.66 24.47 16.39
CA VAL A 105 29.95 25.19 17.47
C VAL A 105 28.64 25.82 16.99
N THR A 106 27.57 25.59 17.74
CA THR A 106 26.24 26.20 17.58
C THR A 106 26.29 27.69 17.90
N GLY A 107 26.67 28.50 16.91
CA GLY A 107 26.80 29.96 17.08
C GLY A 107 27.43 30.69 15.88
N LYS A 108 27.20 30.19 14.66
CA LYS A 108 27.93 30.59 13.43
C LYS A 108 27.79 32.07 13.01
N PHE A 109 26.88 32.85 13.60
CA PHE A 109 26.55 34.20 13.10
C PHE A 109 26.57 35.33 14.14
N GLY A 110 26.91 35.06 15.42
CA GLY A 110 26.95 36.10 16.45
C GLY A 110 25.59 36.74 16.80
N LEU A 111 24.47 36.10 16.42
CA LEU A 111 23.11 36.63 16.58
C LEU A 111 22.33 36.06 17.77
N GLY A 112 22.87 35.06 18.48
CA GLY A 112 22.15 34.35 19.56
C GLY A 112 21.62 35.29 20.64
N PHE A 113 22.51 36.12 21.23
CA PHE A 113 22.07 37.17 22.18
C PHE A 113 21.24 38.27 21.50
N LYS A 114 21.46 38.59 20.23
CA LYS A 114 20.71 39.65 19.52
C LYS A 114 19.24 39.31 19.35
N SER A 115 18.86 38.03 19.37
CA SER A 115 17.46 37.60 19.31
C SER A 115 16.57 38.28 20.35
N VAL A 116 17.11 38.72 21.50
CA VAL A 116 16.36 39.46 22.54
C VAL A 116 15.67 40.72 22.03
N PHE A 117 16.13 41.31 20.92
CA PHE A 117 15.51 42.48 20.30
C PHE A 117 14.14 42.18 19.66
N LEU A 118 13.75 40.90 19.53
CA LEU A 118 12.41 40.49 19.13
C LEU A 118 11.37 40.70 20.25
N LEU A 119 11.81 40.72 21.52
CA LEU A 119 10.94 40.91 22.68
C LEU A 119 11.09 42.28 23.36
N SER A 120 12.26 42.92 23.21
CA SER A 120 12.58 44.19 23.87
C SER A 120 13.30 45.18 22.96
N ASP A 121 13.04 46.48 23.12
CA ASP A 121 13.81 47.54 22.44
C ASP A 121 15.12 47.91 23.16
N ARG A 122 15.22 47.54 24.45
CA ARG A 122 16.24 48.03 25.39
C ARG A 122 16.57 46.97 26.43
N PRO A 123 17.15 45.83 26.02
CA PRO A 123 17.58 44.80 26.95
C PRO A 123 18.66 45.38 27.89
N THR A 124 18.55 45.07 29.17
CA THR A 124 19.49 45.48 30.21
C THR A 124 20.13 44.26 30.83
N VAL A 125 21.45 44.22 30.86
CA VAL A 125 22.23 43.12 31.43
C VAL A 125 22.97 43.61 32.65
N LYS A 126 22.94 42.83 33.72
CA LYS A 126 23.81 42.95 34.89
C LYS A 126 24.54 41.63 35.06
N SER A 127 25.86 41.65 35.07
CA SER A 127 26.72 40.47 35.25
C SER A 127 27.85 40.83 36.19
N ASP A 128 27.83 40.28 37.41
CA ASP A 128 28.71 40.68 38.51
C ASP A 128 28.80 42.23 38.67
N ARG A 129 29.97 42.84 38.38
CA ARG A 129 30.23 44.27 38.48
C ARG A 129 29.82 45.06 37.24
N LEU A 130 29.56 44.39 36.12
CA LEU A 130 29.19 45.01 34.86
C LEU A 130 27.67 45.20 34.77
N ALA A 131 27.23 46.38 34.33
CA ALA A 131 25.83 46.64 34.00
C ALA A 131 25.72 47.54 32.77
N PHE A 132 24.90 47.16 31.80
CA PHE A 132 24.71 47.92 30.56
C PHE A 132 23.30 47.73 30.01
N THR A 133 22.73 48.78 29.42
CA THR A 133 21.53 48.73 28.58
C THR A 133 21.96 48.86 27.13
N VAL A 134 21.45 48.00 26.25
CA VAL A 134 21.79 48.09 24.82
C VAL A 134 20.77 48.98 24.10
N LYS A 135 21.23 50.12 23.58
CA LYS A 135 20.42 51.06 22.80
C LYS A 135 20.63 50.84 21.30
N GLY A 136 19.53 50.86 20.55
CA GLY A 136 19.56 50.80 19.09
C GLY A 136 20.05 49.45 18.53
N GLY A 137 20.15 48.41 19.36
CA GLY A 137 20.64 47.10 18.92
C GLY A 137 22.13 46.85 19.16
N VAL A 138 22.96 47.89 19.26
CA VAL A 138 24.44 47.75 19.25
C VAL A 138 25.20 48.60 20.26
N TYR A 139 24.60 49.67 20.80
CA TYR A 139 25.34 50.64 21.61
C TYR A 139 25.10 50.42 23.11
N PRO A 140 26.11 50.00 23.89
CA PRO A 140 25.97 49.81 25.33
C PRO A 140 26.00 51.16 26.04
N VAL A 141 25.06 51.39 26.96
CA VAL A 141 25.09 52.53 27.88
C VAL A 141 24.97 52.07 29.31
N THR A 142 25.65 52.75 30.22
CA THR A 142 25.48 52.51 31.66
C THR A 142 24.03 52.84 32.06
N PRO A 143 23.29 51.90 32.70
CA PRO A 143 21.96 52.18 33.23
C PRO A 143 22.07 53.17 34.40
N ASP A 144 20.97 53.81 34.77
CA ASP A 144 20.95 54.65 35.97
C ASP A 144 21.13 53.80 37.24
N GLU A 145 21.70 54.40 38.29
CA GLU A 145 21.99 53.72 39.56
C GLU A 145 20.73 53.14 40.20
N GLN A 146 19.55 53.77 40.04
CA GLN A 146 18.31 53.25 40.61
C GLN A 146 17.89 51.94 39.93
N HIS A 147 18.02 51.84 38.60
CA HIS A 147 17.78 50.61 37.85
C HIS A 147 18.76 49.52 38.29
N VAL A 148 20.05 49.80 38.39
CA VAL A 148 21.06 48.81 38.84
C VAL A 148 20.76 48.31 40.25
N GLN A 149 20.36 49.19 41.17
CA GLN A 149 19.94 48.81 42.52
C GLN A 149 18.66 47.96 42.53
N LYS A 150 17.70 48.24 41.64
CA LYS A 150 16.49 47.41 41.45
C LYS A 150 16.85 45.99 40.99
N MET A 151 17.75 45.87 40.00
CA MET A 151 18.26 44.58 39.52
C MET A 151 19.00 43.81 40.62
N ARG A 152 19.85 44.50 41.41
CA ARG A 152 20.56 43.88 42.55
C ARG A 152 19.59 43.35 43.60
N ARG A 153 18.64 44.15 44.06
CA ARG A 153 17.61 43.71 45.02
C ARG A 153 16.76 42.56 44.48
N TYR A 154 16.52 42.54 43.17
CA TYR A 154 15.81 41.44 42.53
C TYR A 154 16.64 40.15 42.61
N LEU A 155 17.93 40.19 42.28
CA LEU A 155 18.86 39.06 42.45
C LEU A 155 18.92 38.57 43.90
N GLU A 156 19.16 39.46 44.87
CA GLU A 156 19.21 39.15 46.31
C GLU A 156 17.97 38.39 46.82
N ARG A 157 16.80 38.63 46.18
CA ARG A 157 15.54 37.98 46.54
C ARG A 157 15.36 36.60 45.89
N VAL A 158 15.92 36.36 44.71
CA VAL A 158 15.55 35.21 43.86
C VAL A 158 16.68 34.22 43.65
N VAL A 159 17.92 34.63 43.90
CA VAL A 159 19.10 33.76 43.84
C VAL A 159 19.75 33.63 45.22
N PRO A 160 20.46 32.53 45.50
CA PRO A 160 21.16 32.34 46.77
C PRO A 160 22.19 33.45 47.06
N ALA A 161 22.45 33.72 48.34
CA ALA A 161 23.38 34.78 48.77
C ALA A 161 24.83 34.57 48.27
N GLU A 162 25.18 33.32 47.97
CA GLU A 162 26.51 32.90 47.50
C GLU A 162 26.73 33.15 46.00
N LEU A 163 25.65 33.43 45.25
CA LEU A 163 25.65 33.55 43.78
C LEU A 163 25.22 34.94 43.29
N GLN A 164 25.64 35.99 44.01
CA GLN A 164 25.31 37.37 43.62
C GLN A 164 26.13 37.88 42.43
N ASP A 165 27.11 37.09 41.96
CA ASP A 165 27.87 37.29 40.72
C ASP A 165 27.08 36.89 39.45
N ALA A 166 25.86 36.38 39.61
CA ALA A 166 24.99 35.94 38.52
C ALA A 166 24.79 36.99 37.41
N THR A 167 24.53 36.49 36.20
CA THR A 167 24.12 37.30 35.07
C THR A 167 22.60 37.36 34.99
N LEU A 168 22.04 38.56 35.17
CA LEU A 168 20.63 38.90 34.99
C LEU A 168 20.45 39.66 33.68
N VAL A 169 19.62 39.12 32.79
CA VAL A 169 19.13 39.78 31.58
C VAL A 169 17.69 40.20 31.82
N GLU A 170 17.41 41.50 31.85
CA GLU A 170 16.07 42.06 31.87
C GLU A 170 15.66 42.51 30.47
N LEU A 171 14.50 42.06 30.01
CA LEU A 171 13.87 42.42 28.75
C LEU A 171 12.59 43.20 29.03
N PRO A 172 12.64 44.55 29.10
CA PRO A 172 11.43 45.37 29.14
C PRO A 172 10.55 45.07 27.92
N LEU A 173 9.31 44.65 28.15
CA LEU A 173 8.47 44.09 27.10
C LEU A 173 7.82 45.18 26.26
N THR A 174 7.82 44.96 24.95
CA THR A 174 7.11 45.81 23.97
C THR A 174 5.73 45.25 23.62
N ASP A 175 5.60 43.92 23.68
CA ASP A 175 4.36 43.17 23.53
C ASP A 175 4.26 42.12 24.64
N GLN A 176 3.37 42.37 25.61
CA GLN A 176 3.14 41.47 26.74
C GLN A 176 2.47 40.15 26.30
N ALA A 177 1.59 40.18 25.30
CA ALA A 177 0.86 39.00 24.87
C ALA A 177 1.78 38.04 24.11
N GLY A 178 2.59 38.55 23.18
CA GLY A 178 3.61 37.78 22.49
C GLY A 178 4.67 37.20 23.43
N ALA A 179 5.11 37.96 24.43
CA ALA A 179 6.04 37.47 25.45
C ALA A 179 5.43 36.37 26.33
N ALA A 180 4.15 36.48 26.68
CA ALA A 180 3.45 35.44 27.43
C ALA A 180 3.33 34.13 26.62
N ALA A 181 2.98 34.22 25.33
CA ALA A 181 2.94 33.07 24.43
C ALA A 181 4.34 32.42 24.26
N THR A 182 5.37 33.24 24.08
CA THR A 182 6.78 32.79 24.03
C THR A 182 7.18 32.05 25.31
N PHE A 183 6.84 32.60 26.48
CA PHE A 183 7.15 31.99 27.77
C PHE A 183 6.38 30.68 27.99
N GLU A 184 5.13 30.60 27.55
CA GLU A 184 4.33 29.37 27.60
C GLU A 184 4.93 28.28 26.70
N TYR A 185 5.31 28.62 25.48
CA TYR A 185 5.98 27.71 24.55
C TYR A 185 7.30 27.19 25.13
N PHE A 186 8.13 28.09 25.67
CA PHE A 186 9.36 27.70 26.37
C PHE A 186 9.05 26.80 27.57
N SER A 187 8.06 27.14 28.39
CA SER A 187 7.68 26.37 29.58
C SER A 187 7.30 24.93 29.26
N LYS A 188 6.66 24.70 28.10
CA LYS A 188 6.29 23.37 27.63
C LYS A 188 7.50 22.52 27.22
N LEU A 189 8.47 23.14 26.56
CA LEU A 189 9.60 22.45 25.93
C LEU A 189 10.88 22.44 26.78
N VAL A 190 10.98 23.31 27.78
CA VAL A 190 12.14 23.38 28.68
C VAL A 190 12.51 22.07 29.36
N PRO A 191 11.57 21.16 29.70
CA PRO A 191 11.97 19.92 30.35
C PRO A 191 12.83 19.05 29.43
N PHE A 192 12.61 19.10 28.11
CA PHE A 192 13.43 18.44 27.10
C PHE A 192 14.69 19.24 26.76
N ALA A 193 14.60 20.56 26.67
CA ALA A 193 15.76 21.43 26.44
C ALA A 193 16.82 21.24 27.53
N LEU A 194 16.39 21.16 28.81
CA LEU A 194 17.26 20.89 29.95
C LEU A 194 17.97 19.53 29.80
N ALA A 195 17.29 18.50 29.30
CA ALA A 195 17.92 17.20 29.05
C ALA A 195 19.03 17.27 27.97
N PHE A 196 18.96 18.23 27.05
CA PHE A 196 19.98 18.43 26.02
C PHE A 196 21.16 19.30 26.46
N THR A 197 21.04 20.03 27.57
CA THR A 197 22.16 20.80 28.14
C THR A 197 23.32 19.90 28.56
N ARG A 198 24.52 20.47 28.58
CA ARG A 198 25.76 19.82 29.00
C ARG A 198 25.96 19.95 30.50
N SER A 199 25.82 21.16 31.04
CA SER A 199 26.22 21.50 32.41
C SER A 199 25.06 21.92 33.30
N LEU A 200 24.00 22.54 32.77
CA LEU A 200 22.79 22.87 33.52
C LEU A 200 22.06 21.60 34.01
N ARG A 201 21.49 21.67 35.21
CA ARG A 201 20.74 20.56 35.83
C ARG A 201 19.38 20.99 36.38
N HIS A 202 19.17 22.28 36.57
CA HIS A 202 17.95 22.83 37.12
C HIS A 202 17.42 24.00 36.28
N VAL A 203 16.10 24.09 36.15
CA VAL A 203 15.42 25.26 35.59
C VAL A 203 14.31 25.69 36.53
N GLN A 204 14.24 26.99 36.82
CA GLN A 204 13.14 27.59 37.57
C GLN A 204 12.37 28.56 36.68
N LEU A 205 11.08 28.28 36.47
CA LEU A 205 10.17 29.13 35.72
C LEU A 205 9.23 29.84 36.69
N ARG A 206 9.19 31.16 36.64
CA ARG A 206 8.26 31.97 37.44
C ARG A 206 7.31 32.75 36.53
N GLN A 207 6.02 32.70 36.85
CA GLN A 207 4.98 33.48 36.20
C GLN A 207 3.97 33.93 37.25
N GLY A 208 3.94 35.23 37.53
CA GLY A 208 3.14 35.78 38.63
C GLY A 208 3.55 35.16 39.98
N THR A 209 2.61 34.50 40.66
CA THR A 209 2.85 33.80 41.94
C THR A 209 3.26 32.34 41.77
N THR A 210 3.19 31.80 40.55
CA THR A 210 3.50 30.39 40.28
C THR A 210 4.98 30.25 39.98
N THR A 211 5.65 29.31 40.66
CA THR A 211 7.03 28.92 40.34
C THR A 211 7.07 27.41 40.08
N ARG A 212 7.59 27.00 38.92
CA ARG A 212 7.82 25.60 38.54
C ARG A 212 9.31 25.31 38.54
N HIS A 213 9.69 24.18 39.12
CA HIS A 213 11.08 23.78 39.29
C HIS A 213 11.30 22.48 38.55
N TYR A 214 12.14 22.50 37.52
CA TYR A 214 12.55 21.32 36.78
C TYR A 214 13.94 20.91 37.19
N GLN A 215 14.13 19.62 37.49
CA GLN A 215 15.43 19.04 37.79
C GLN A 215 15.67 17.84 36.90
N TRP A 216 16.84 17.83 36.27
CA TRP A 216 17.35 16.80 35.40
C TRP A 216 18.38 15.94 36.16
N LYS A 217 18.14 14.63 36.29
CA LYS A 217 19.05 13.66 36.94
C LYS A 217 19.44 12.54 35.98
N GLU A 218 20.74 12.30 35.87
CA GLU A 218 21.32 11.26 35.04
C GLU A 218 21.86 10.10 35.87
N LYS A 219 21.60 8.87 35.42
CA LYS A 219 22.22 7.65 35.94
C LYS A 219 22.91 6.93 34.79
N ALA A 220 24.23 6.97 34.76
CA ALA A 220 25.01 6.22 33.77
C ALA A 220 24.77 4.71 33.94
N VAL A 221 24.46 4.03 32.83
CA VAL A 221 24.25 2.58 32.79
C VAL A 221 25.45 1.89 32.14
N ALA A 222 25.92 2.44 31.03
CA ALA A 222 27.09 2.00 30.30
C ALA A 222 27.70 3.20 29.55
N PRO A 223 28.92 3.08 28.97
CA PRO A 223 29.49 4.15 28.16
C PRO A 223 28.52 4.61 27.06
N GLY A 224 28.17 5.90 27.07
CA GLY A 224 27.22 6.49 26.12
C GLY A 224 25.75 6.06 26.29
N VAL A 225 25.40 5.33 27.36
CA VAL A 225 24.03 4.90 27.68
C VAL A 225 23.65 5.38 29.07
N THR A 226 22.65 6.24 29.17
CA THR A 226 22.29 6.90 30.44
C THR A 226 20.78 6.91 30.61
N VAL A 227 20.31 6.56 31.81
CA VAL A 227 18.90 6.73 32.17
C VAL A 227 18.70 8.14 32.69
N MET A 228 17.73 8.79 32.08
CA MET A 228 17.34 10.15 32.37
C MET A 228 16.06 10.19 33.22
N THR A 229 16.05 10.96 34.31
CA THR A 229 14.84 11.29 35.06
C THR A 229 14.68 12.80 35.20
N LEU A 230 13.50 13.29 34.86
CA LEU A 230 13.11 14.69 34.92
C LEU A 230 12.01 14.86 35.98
N HIS A 231 12.30 15.66 37.00
CA HIS A 231 11.37 16.03 38.07
C HIS A 231 10.85 17.46 37.84
N GLY A 232 9.61 17.76 38.23
CA GLY A 232 9.07 19.13 38.19
C GLY A 232 7.72 19.34 37.49
N GLY A 233 7.22 18.33 36.77
CA GLY A 233 5.87 18.29 36.21
C GLY A 233 4.85 17.62 37.16
N THR A 234 3.62 17.42 36.69
CA THR A 234 2.58 16.63 37.39
C THR A 234 3.01 15.18 37.59
N GLU A 235 3.84 14.64 36.68
CA GLU A 235 4.48 13.33 36.79
C GLU A 235 5.97 13.43 36.44
N ALA A 236 6.78 12.52 37.00
CA ALA A 236 8.20 12.44 36.66
C ALA A 236 8.37 11.75 35.29
N TRP A 237 8.99 12.44 34.35
CA TRP A 237 9.31 11.87 33.04
C TRP A 237 10.63 11.11 33.10
N ARG A 238 10.71 9.97 32.41
CA ARG A 238 11.93 9.15 32.32
C ARG A 238 12.24 8.83 30.87
N GLY A 239 13.52 8.77 30.55
CA GLY A 239 13.99 8.44 29.20
C GLY A 239 15.32 7.70 29.22
N LEU A 240 15.63 7.01 28.13
CA LEU A 240 16.93 6.45 27.84
C LEU A 240 17.66 7.39 26.88
N ALA A 241 18.84 7.83 27.26
CA ALA A 241 19.73 8.63 26.41
C ALA A 241 20.84 7.75 25.85
N LEU A 242 20.95 7.73 24.53
CA LEU A 242 22.15 7.30 23.81
C LEU A 242 22.91 8.56 23.39
N HIS A 243 24.18 8.69 23.77
CA HIS A 243 24.90 9.94 23.57
C HIS A 243 26.39 9.76 23.29
N SER A 244 26.92 10.75 22.57
CA SER A 244 28.34 11.03 22.40
C SER A 244 28.54 12.56 22.53
N PRO A 245 29.78 13.08 22.42
CA PRO A 245 29.99 14.52 22.37
C PRO A 245 29.21 15.23 21.24
N ASP A 246 28.92 14.53 20.14
CA ASP A 246 28.33 15.12 18.94
C ASP A 246 26.80 14.98 18.86
N PHE A 247 26.20 14.06 19.62
CA PHE A 247 24.74 13.88 19.63
C PHE A 247 24.18 13.36 20.96
N LYS A 248 22.88 13.57 21.16
CA LYS A 248 22.09 12.94 22.23
C LYS A 248 20.72 12.49 21.67
N LEU A 249 20.49 11.18 21.64
CA LEU A 249 19.22 10.54 21.25
C LEU A 249 18.44 10.16 22.51
N LEU A 250 17.22 10.66 22.66
CA LEU A 250 16.34 10.39 23.79
C LEU A 250 15.16 9.53 23.39
N LEU A 251 14.97 8.42 24.10
CA LEU A 251 13.84 7.50 23.99
C LEU A 251 13.05 7.54 25.29
N PRO A 252 11.80 8.02 25.33
CA PRO A 252 10.97 7.98 26.54
C PRO A 252 10.85 6.55 27.08
N LEU A 253 10.86 6.37 28.40
CA LEU A 253 10.67 5.07 29.04
C LEU A 253 9.26 5.00 29.65
N GLY A 254 8.46 4.05 29.17
CA GLY A 254 7.16 3.68 29.75
C GLY A 254 7.29 2.55 30.77
N SER A 255 6.14 2.05 31.26
CA SER A 255 6.11 0.97 32.28
C SER A 255 6.59 -0.39 31.77
N ARG A 256 6.51 -0.64 30.46
CA ARG A 256 6.79 -1.95 29.82
C ARG A 256 7.46 -1.81 28.44
N GLY A 257 8.25 -0.75 28.23
CA GLY A 257 8.91 -0.49 26.94
C GLY A 257 9.16 0.99 26.71
N PHE A 258 9.45 1.38 25.46
CA PHE A 258 9.58 2.80 25.10
C PHE A 258 8.21 3.49 25.11
N GLY A 259 8.18 4.70 25.64
CA GLY A 259 7.00 5.57 25.67
C GLY A 259 6.81 6.34 24.37
N LYS A 260 5.85 7.27 24.38
CA LYS A 260 5.58 8.16 23.26
C LYS A 260 6.11 9.57 23.55
N VAL A 261 6.42 10.29 22.49
CA VAL A 261 6.63 11.74 22.50
C VAL A 261 5.30 12.40 22.11
N GLU A 262 4.91 13.48 22.80
CA GLU A 262 3.71 14.25 22.45
C GLU A 262 3.86 14.86 21.04
N GLY A 263 2.78 14.87 20.24
CA GLY A 263 2.86 15.21 18.82
C GLY A 263 3.24 16.65 18.50
N ASP A 264 3.22 17.54 19.49
CA ASP A 264 3.60 18.94 19.35
C ASP A 264 5.05 19.23 19.77
N VAL A 265 5.77 18.23 20.30
CA VAL A 265 7.19 18.31 20.59
C VAL A 265 7.98 18.00 19.31
N PRO A 266 8.81 18.94 18.81
CA PRO A 266 9.63 18.66 17.63
C PRO A 266 10.69 17.60 17.91
N ASN A 267 10.98 16.78 16.90
CA ASN A 267 11.84 15.60 17.06
C ASN A 267 13.34 15.93 16.93
N LEU A 268 13.70 16.99 16.21
CA LEU A 268 15.09 17.39 15.97
C LEU A 268 15.43 18.68 16.72
N TRP A 269 16.61 18.71 17.33
CA TRP A 269 17.06 19.81 18.19
C TRP A 269 18.50 20.22 17.87
N VAL A 270 18.76 21.52 17.87
CA VAL A 270 20.09 22.14 17.75
C VAL A 270 20.21 23.18 18.86
N THR A 271 20.19 22.70 20.10
CA THR A 271 19.98 23.45 21.35
C THR A 271 18.60 24.12 21.48
N ALA A 272 18.12 24.80 20.44
CA ALA A 272 16.72 25.19 20.28
C ALA A 272 15.93 24.11 19.51
N PRO A 273 14.62 23.98 19.76
CA PRO A 273 13.76 23.09 19.00
C PRO A 273 13.66 23.55 17.55
N THR A 274 13.78 22.62 16.59
CA THR A 274 13.40 22.88 15.19
C THR A 274 11.87 22.87 15.04
N ALA A 275 11.35 23.19 13.86
CA ALA A 275 9.94 23.06 13.50
C ALA A 275 9.58 21.62 13.03
N GLU A 276 10.54 20.68 13.01
CA GLU A 276 10.36 19.32 12.51
C GLU A 276 9.54 18.45 13.48
N ARG A 277 8.20 18.49 13.35
CA ARG A 277 7.25 17.66 14.09
C ARG A 277 6.97 16.38 13.32
N LEU A 278 7.90 15.44 13.40
CA LEU A 278 7.87 14.20 12.62
C LEU A 278 6.97 13.12 13.24
N GLY A 279 6.51 13.30 14.48
CA GLY A 279 5.71 12.30 15.18
C GLY A 279 6.48 11.01 15.47
N LEU A 280 7.80 11.09 15.60
CA LEU A 280 8.67 9.96 15.96
C LEU A 280 8.66 9.75 17.49
N PRO A 281 8.85 8.51 17.97
CA PRO A 281 8.85 8.20 19.40
C PRO A 281 10.17 8.56 20.10
N PHE A 282 11.05 9.33 19.46
CA PHE A 282 12.34 9.73 19.99
C PHE A 282 12.67 11.18 19.64
N LEU A 283 13.60 11.77 20.40
CA LEU A 283 14.16 13.10 20.15
C LEU A 283 15.65 12.99 19.85
N LEU A 284 16.16 13.74 18.88
CA LEU A 284 17.58 13.74 18.52
C LEU A 284 18.12 15.16 18.56
N HIS A 285 19.13 15.37 19.40
CA HIS A 285 19.93 16.59 19.44
C HIS A 285 21.27 16.36 18.77
N ALA A 286 21.59 17.16 17.76
CA ALA A 286 22.88 17.15 17.06
C ALA A 286 23.10 18.49 16.34
N ALA A 287 24.31 18.71 15.80
CA ALA A 287 24.65 19.92 15.07
C ALA A 287 24.05 19.95 13.63
N PHE A 288 22.72 19.80 13.51
CA PHE A 288 22.03 19.81 12.22
C PHE A 288 22.30 21.11 11.44
N PRO A 289 22.68 21.04 10.16
CA PRO A 289 22.62 22.19 9.26
C PRO A 289 21.18 22.66 9.18
N LEU A 290 20.92 23.89 9.63
CA LEU A 290 19.61 24.51 9.53
C LEU A 290 19.57 25.54 8.40
N ASP A 291 18.38 25.77 7.86
CA ASP A 291 18.13 26.87 6.94
C ASP A 291 18.43 28.23 7.60
N THR A 292 18.39 29.29 6.80
CA THR A 292 18.67 30.65 7.26
C THR A 292 17.81 31.03 8.47
N GLY A 293 16.64 30.39 8.66
CA GLY A 293 15.71 30.59 9.75
C GLY A 293 15.86 29.76 10.99
N ARG A 294 16.77 28.78 10.99
CA ARG A 294 16.95 27.84 12.10
C ARG A 294 15.69 27.05 12.49
N ALA A 295 14.68 27.04 11.62
CA ALA A 295 13.42 26.36 11.86
C ALA A 295 13.42 24.97 11.20
N GLN A 296 14.02 24.84 10.02
CA GLN A 296 14.02 23.59 9.26
C GLN A 296 15.45 23.16 8.93
N LEU A 297 15.61 21.90 8.54
CA LEU A 297 16.88 21.44 8.00
C LEU A 297 17.25 22.22 6.74
N ALA A 298 18.53 22.58 6.60
CA ALA A 298 19.02 23.25 5.41
C ALA A 298 18.82 22.34 4.19
N ARG A 299 18.49 22.93 3.04
CA ARG A 299 18.53 22.24 1.73
C ARG A 299 19.97 22.05 1.22
N ASN A 300 20.89 21.69 2.13
CA ASN A 300 22.30 21.43 1.85
C ASN A 300 22.57 19.94 2.02
N GLU A 301 22.35 19.18 0.95
CA GLU A 301 22.51 17.72 0.94
C GLU A 301 23.94 17.30 1.34
N THR A 302 24.96 18.04 0.91
CA THR A 302 26.37 17.75 1.25
C THR A 302 26.61 17.86 2.75
N GLY A 303 26.21 18.98 3.37
CA GLY A 303 26.40 19.18 4.81
C GLY A 303 25.59 18.21 5.67
N LEU A 304 24.41 17.80 5.19
CA LEU A 304 23.59 16.77 5.84
C LEU A 304 24.25 15.39 5.75
N SER A 305 24.79 15.03 4.59
CA SER A 305 25.50 13.76 4.39
C SER A 305 26.78 13.70 5.23
N GLU A 306 27.54 14.79 5.32
CA GLU A 306 28.73 14.89 6.18
C GLU A 306 28.38 14.67 7.65
N LEU A 307 27.31 15.31 8.14
CA LEU A 307 26.82 15.11 9.50
C LEU A 307 26.42 13.64 9.74
N VAL A 308 25.68 13.02 8.83
CA VAL A 308 25.31 11.60 8.93
C VAL A 308 26.56 10.73 9.04
N GLY A 309 27.58 10.98 8.21
CA GLY A 309 28.87 10.29 8.25
C GLY A 309 29.60 10.45 9.59
N GLN A 310 29.53 11.64 10.19
CA GLN A 310 30.14 11.93 11.50
C GLN A 310 29.41 11.21 12.66
N LEU A 311 28.07 11.26 12.69
CA LEU A 311 27.29 10.75 13.84
C LEU A 311 27.19 9.21 13.87
N ARG A 312 27.17 8.59 12.70
CA ARG A 312 26.87 7.17 12.51
C ARG A 312 27.78 6.21 13.31
N PRO A 313 29.13 6.36 13.36
CA PRO A 313 29.99 5.43 14.10
C PRO A 313 29.73 5.41 15.61
N ASP A 314 29.52 6.57 16.23
CA ASP A 314 29.26 6.66 17.66
C ASP A 314 27.84 6.23 18.02
N LEU A 315 26.86 6.53 17.15
CA LEU A 315 25.50 6.02 17.28
C LEU A 315 25.47 4.49 17.18
N GLN A 316 26.21 3.90 16.24
CA GLN A 316 26.35 2.46 16.13
C GLN A 316 26.95 1.86 17.42
N ARG A 317 28.03 2.43 17.94
CA ARG A 317 28.70 1.96 19.16
C ARG A 317 27.78 2.00 20.38
N THR A 318 27.01 3.07 20.54
CA THR A 318 26.06 3.23 21.66
C THR A 318 24.87 2.26 21.55
N LEU A 319 24.34 2.04 20.33
CA LEU A 319 23.32 1.03 20.07
C LEU A 319 23.83 -0.40 20.33
N GLU A 320 25.04 -0.74 19.89
CA GLU A 320 25.66 -2.04 20.20
C GLU A 320 25.88 -2.23 21.70
N THR A 321 26.29 -1.18 22.40
CA THR A 321 26.45 -1.20 23.86
C THR A 321 25.12 -1.49 24.54
N LEU A 322 24.05 -0.83 24.12
CA LEU A 322 22.69 -1.05 24.64
C LEU A 322 22.22 -2.49 24.38
N LEU A 323 22.37 -3.02 23.17
CA LEU A 323 21.99 -4.39 22.82
C LEU A 323 22.79 -5.43 23.62
N ASN A 324 24.06 -5.17 23.91
CA ASN A 324 24.90 -6.07 24.70
C ASN A 324 24.54 -6.09 26.20
N LEU A 325 23.82 -5.08 26.71
CA LEU A 325 23.36 -5.07 28.11
C LEU A 325 22.25 -6.10 28.36
N GLU A 326 21.38 -6.34 27.38
CA GLU A 326 20.34 -7.37 27.47
C GLU A 326 20.93 -8.76 27.67
N VAL A 327 21.97 -9.09 26.90
CA VAL A 327 22.67 -10.39 26.94
C VAL A 327 23.29 -10.66 28.32
N LYS A 328 23.76 -9.61 29.01
CA LYS A 328 24.40 -9.72 30.32
C LYS A 328 23.42 -9.86 31.50
N GLY A 329 22.13 -9.65 31.26
CA GLY A 329 21.09 -9.66 32.30
C GLY A 329 21.09 -8.38 33.16
N GLY A 330 20.00 -8.17 33.92
CA GLY A 330 19.84 -6.99 34.79
C GLY A 330 19.39 -5.71 34.08
N LEU A 331 19.14 -5.75 32.76
CA LEU A 331 18.69 -4.60 31.96
C LEU A 331 17.45 -3.92 32.56
N ASN A 332 16.46 -4.69 33.02
CA ASN A 332 15.24 -4.14 33.60
C ASN A 332 15.53 -3.27 34.81
N GLU A 333 16.36 -3.72 35.75
CA GLU A 333 16.70 -2.95 36.94
C GLU A 333 17.50 -1.70 36.59
N GLN A 334 18.43 -1.82 35.63
CA GLN A 334 19.23 -0.69 35.15
C GLN A 334 18.38 0.38 34.48
N LEU A 335 17.39 -0.02 33.67
CA LEU A 335 16.40 0.85 33.04
C LEU A 335 15.25 1.24 33.97
N GLY A 336 15.20 0.69 35.19
CA GLY A 336 14.14 0.91 36.19
C GLY A 336 12.75 0.42 35.75
N TRP A 337 12.71 -0.67 35.00
CA TRP A 337 11.53 -1.52 34.79
C TRP A 337 11.43 -2.59 35.88
N SER A 338 10.23 -3.15 36.06
CA SER A 338 10.04 -4.26 37.01
C SER A 338 10.85 -5.48 36.59
N ALA A 339 11.52 -6.14 37.54
CA ALA A 339 12.30 -7.36 37.30
C ALA A 339 11.47 -8.50 36.67
N LYS A 340 10.14 -8.52 36.90
CA LYS A 340 9.22 -9.51 36.32
C LYS A 340 8.83 -9.22 34.87
N THR A 341 9.21 -8.07 34.32
CA THR A 341 8.85 -7.67 32.95
C THR A 341 9.67 -8.47 31.96
N LYS A 342 9.04 -9.29 31.11
CA LYS A 342 9.74 -9.86 29.96
C LYS A 342 9.93 -8.74 28.94
N VAL A 343 11.18 -8.38 28.67
CA VAL A 343 11.56 -7.33 27.73
C VAL A 343 12.30 -7.99 26.58
N ASP A 344 11.90 -7.66 25.36
CA ASP A 344 12.60 -7.97 24.12
C ASP A 344 13.08 -6.64 23.53
N LEU A 345 14.32 -6.29 23.86
CA LEU A 345 14.90 -5.01 23.48
C LEU A 345 15.03 -4.84 21.95
N PRO A 346 15.46 -5.85 21.16
CA PRO A 346 15.41 -5.81 19.70
C PRO A 346 14.03 -5.43 19.17
N SER A 347 12.97 -6.09 19.64
CA SER A 347 11.60 -5.78 19.22
C SER A 347 11.17 -4.36 19.62
N LEU A 348 11.54 -3.89 20.82
CA LEU A 348 11.25 -2.51 21.25
C LEU A 348 11.99 -1.47 20.41
N LEU A 349 13.28 -1.69 20.11
CA LEU A 349 14.07 -0.81 19.26
C LEU A 349 13.56 -0.83 17.82
N TRP A 350 13.14 -1.98 17.32
CA TRP A 350 12.49 -2.10 16.02
C TRP A 350 11.20 -1.28 15.94
N GLN A 351 10.34 -1.37 16.97
CA GLN A 351 9.12 -0.56 17.03
C GLN A 351 9.40 0.94 17.16
N ALA A 352 10.47 1.34 17.86
CA ALA A 352 10.81 2.74 18.06
C ALA A 352 11.57 3.37 16.87
N LEU A 353 12.45 2.61 16.22
CA LEU A 353 13.40 3.13 15.22
C LEU A 353 13.13 2.62 13.80
N ALA A 354 12.59 1.41 13.62
CA ALA A 354 12.39 0.82 12.30
C ALA A 354 11.03 1.17 11.73
N VAL A 355 9.96 0.81 12.45
CA VAL A 355 8.57 0.96 11.98
C VAL A 355 8.25 2.43 11.62
N PRO A 356 8.55 3.43 12.47
CA PRO A 356 8.22 4.83 12.15
C PRO A 356 9.02 5.39 10.97
N LEU A 357 10.29 4.98 10.80
CA LEU A 357 11.16 5.44 9.70
C LEU A 357 10.92 4.69 8.37
N SER A 358 10.20 3.57 8.42
CA SER A 358 9.78 2.80 7.24
C SER A 358 8.51 3.33 6.58
N ARG A 359 7.90 4.40 7.10
CA ARG A 359 6.73 5.01 6.46
C ARG A 359 7.13 5.79 5.20
N GLU A 360 6.22 5.86 4.24
CA GLU A 360 6.36 6.77 3.10
C GLU A 360 6.09 8.19 3.59
N ASP A 361 7.08 9.06 3.43
CA ASP A 361 7.05 10.44 3.91
C ASP A 361 7.93 11.29 2.98
N SER A 362 7.40 12.43 2.55
CA SER A 362 8.13 13.38 1.69
C SER A 362 9.02 14.34 2.48
N ASN A 363 8.97 14.33 3.82
CA ASN A 363 9.81 15.19 4.64
C ASN A 363 11.29 14.73 4.56
N PRO A 364 12.23 15.59 4.14
CA PRO A 364 13.64 15.25 4.00
C PRO A 364 14.31 14.81 5.32
N ALA A 365 13.80 15.27 6.47
CA ALA A 365 14.29 14.85 7.78
C ALA A 365 14.10 13.34 8.02
N ILE A 366 13.02 12.74 7.50
CA ILE A 366 12.81 11.29 7.57
C ILE A 366 13.84 10.54 6.72
N GLY A 367 14.15 11.06 5.52
CA GLY A 367 15.22 10.52 4.67
C GLY A 367 16.58 10.54 5.37
N LEU A 368 16.95 11.69 5.93
CA LEU A 368 18.18 11.84 6.72
C LEU A 368 18.27 10.84 7.88
N LEU A 369 17.20 10.73 8.67
CA LEU A 369 17.17 9.78 9.79
C LEU A 369 17.23 8.34 9.31
N ARG A 370 16.63 8.02 8.16
CA ARG A 370 16.75 6.70 7.54
C ARG A 370 18.19 6.41 7.14
N ASP A 371 18.93 7.37 6.58
CA ASP A 371 20.34 7.20 6.22
C ASP A 371 21.28 7.14 7.44
N LEU A 372 20.88 7.77 8.54
CA LEU A 372 21.60 7.72 9.81
C LEU A 372 21.44 6.34 10.50
N PHE A 373 20.22 5.84 10.62
CA PHE A 373 19.92 4.60 11.35
C PHE A 373 19.98 3.35 10.47
N TRP A 374 19.60 3.43 9.20
CA TRP A 374 19.28 2.29 8.34
C TRP A 374 20.07 2.28 7.03
N GLY A 375 19.76 1.34 6.14
CA GLY A 375 20.63 0.98 5.02
C GLY A 375 21.83 0.14 5.44
N ARG A 376 22.68 -0.22 4.46
CA ARG A 376 23.83 -1.12 4.70
C ARG A 376 24.89 -0.51 5.60
N GLU A 377 25.02 0.81 5.54
CA GLU A 377 25.98 1.56 6.35
C GLU A 377 25.34 2.22 7.57
N GLY A 378 24.01 2.26 7.69
CA GLY A 378 23.34 2.89 8.83
C GLY A 378 23.74 2.31 10.17
N ALA A 379 23.61 3.11 11.22
CA ALA A 379 24.06 2.76 12.56
C ALA A 379 23.41 1.48 13.09
N TYR A 380 22.08 1.33 12.95
CA TYR A 380 21.34 0.12 13.33
C TYR A 380 21.33 -0.93 12.21
N GLY A 381 21.20 -0.50 10.95
CA GLY A 381 21.17 -1.38 9.78
C GLY A 381 22.42 -2.25 9.63
N SER A 382 23.60 -1.67 9.86
CA SER A 382 24.87 -2.41 9.86
C SER A 382 24.98 -3.44 11.00
N ILE A 383 24.35 -3.20 12.15
CA ILE A 383 24.25 -4.18 13.24
C ILE A 383 23.30 -5.31 12.83
N ALA A 384 22.15 -4.98 12.23
CA ALA A 384 21.15 -5.94 11.77
C ALA A 384 21.71 -6.89 10.70
N LEU A 385 22.68 -6.45 9.90
CA LEU A 385 23.39 -7.27 8.93
C LEU A 385 24.39 -8.25 9.55
N ARG A 386 24.79 -8.07 10.82
CA ARG A 386 25.80 -8.88 11.53
C ARG A 386 25.25 -9.69 12.69
N LYS A 387 24.09 -9.30 13.23
CA LYS A 387 23.47 -9.90 14.41
C LYS A 387 21.98 -10.18 14.16
N ALA A 388 21.47 -11.24 14.76
CA ALA A 388 20.05 -11.56 14.73
C ALA A 388 19.25 -10.65 15.67
N ILE A 389 18.89 -9.46 15.19
CA ILE A 389 18.15 -8.43 15.95
C ILE A 389 16.89 -7.94 15.24
N VAL A 390 16.59 -8.44 14.04
CA VAL A 390 15.35 -8.09 13.33
C VAL A 390 14.23 -9.02 13.81
N PRO A 391 13.15 -8.53 14.43
CA PRO A 391 12.04 -9.39 14.80
C PRO A 391 11.36 -9.96 13.56
N ASN A 392 11.12 -11.28 13.54
CA ASN A 392 10.50 -11.94 12.39
C ASN A 392 9.04 -11.53 12.14
N GLY A 393 8.40 -10.83 13.09
CA GLY A 393 7.03 -10.34 12.96
C GLY A 393 5.97 -11.43 12.98
N LEU A 394 6.31 -12.63 13.47
CA LEU A 394 5.39 -13.75 13.65
C LEU A 394 4.75 -13.68 15.05
N PRO A 395 3.59 -14.35 15.28
CA PRO A 395 2.93 -14.42 16.59
C PRO A 395 3.86 -14.95 17.69
N ASP A 396 3.58 -14.62 18.95
CA ASP A 396 4.47 -14.87 20.11
C ASP A 396 5.03 -16.31 20.21
N GLU A 397 4.25 -17.33 19.86
CA GLU A 397 4.70 -18.75 19.86
C GLU A 397 5.77 -19.06 18.80
N HIS A 398 5.86 -18.22 17.79
CA HIS A 398 6.82 -18.27 16.68
C HIS A 398 7.75 -17.04 16.62
N ALA A 399 7.65 -16.13 17.59
CA ALA A 399 8.46 -14.92 17.64
C ALA A 399 9.94 -15.27 17.83
N ALA A 400 10.77 -14.73 16.95
CA ALA A 400 12.22 -14.87 16.98
C ALA A 400 12.88 -13.65 16.33
N THR A 401 14.17 -13.47 16.59
CA THR A 401 14.98 -12.50 15.85
C THR A 401 15.78 -13.19 14.75
N VAL A 402 15.97 -12.48 13.64
CA VAL A 402 16.64 -12.92 12.42
C VAL A 402 17.72 -11.91 12.06
N GLN A 403 18.79 -12.37 11.43
CA GLN A 403 19.81 -11.49 10.88
C GLN A 403 19.36 -11.01 9.49
N ALA A 404 19.44 -9.70 9.24
CA ALA A 404 19.08 -9.14 7.94
C ALA A 404 20.00 -9.70 6.85
N GLY A 405 19.41 -10.20 5.75
CA GLY A 405 20.15 -10.83 4.65
C GLY A 405 20.73 -12.22 4.97
N GLN A 406 20.27 -12.88 6.04
CA GLN A 406 20.65 -14.26 6.33
C GLN A 406 20.20 -15.19 5.18
N ALA A 407 21.12 -16.04 4.72
CA ALA A 407 20.83 -16.99 3.66
C ALA A 407 19.81 -18.04 4.13
N GLY A 408 18.87 -18.40 3.25
CA GLY A 408 17.82 -19.37 3.54
C GLY A 408 16.62 -18.80 4.31
N THR A 409 16.63 -17.51 4.67
CA THR A 409 15.45 -16.83 5.19
C THR A 409 14.40 -16.68 4.10
N ARG A 410 13.11 -16.86 4.45
CA ARG A 410 11.98 -16.78 3.51
C ARG A 410 10.83 -15.95 4.05
N THR A 411 10.05 -15.37 3.14
CA THR A 411 8.81 -14.66 3.47
C THR A 411 7.68 -15.67 3.68
N LEU A 412 6.86 -15.49 4.71
CA LEU A 412 5.67 -16.32 4.94
C LEU A 412 4.58 -15.98 3.92
N GLY A 413 4.20 -16.94 3.06
CA GLY A 413 3.20 -16.74 2.00
C GLY A 413 1.77 -17.13 2.37
N PHE A 414 1.48 -17.30 3.65
CA PHE A 414 0.16 -17.68 4.13
C PHE A 414 -0.14 -17.04 5.49
N SER A 415 -1.40 -17.12 5.92
CA SER A 415 -1.89 -16.36 7.07
C SER A 415 -1.24 -16.80 8.41
N PRO A 416 -1.12 -15.90 9.40
CA PRO A 416 -0.67 -16.26 10.74
C PRO A 416 -1.54 -17.32 11.43
N ALA A 417 -2.85 -17.35 11.13
CA ALA A 417 -3.75 -18.37 11.65
C ALA A 417 -3.38 -19.77 11.14
N LEU A 418 -2.99 -19.88 9.86
CA LEU A 418 -2.55 -21.13 9.26
C LEU A 418 -1.17 -21.54 9.79
N LEU A 419 -0.27 -20.57 10.01
CA LEU A 419 1.01 -20.82 10.68
C LEU A 419 0.81 -21.45 12.06
N ALA A 420 -0.13 -20.97 12.87
CA ALA A 420 -0.42 -21.55 14.19
C ALA A 420 -0.92 -23.00 14.11
N GLN A 421 -1.62 -23.38 13.04
CA GLN A 421 -2.07 -24.76 12.83
C GLN A 421 -0.94 -25.67 12.34
N LEU A 422 -0.15 -25.22 11.37
CA LEU A 422 1.03 -25.93 10.86
C LEU A 422 2.09 -26.09 11.96
N GLY A 423 2.27 -25.03 12.74
CA GLY A 423 3.21 -24.92 13.86
C GLY A 423 2.98 -25.93 14.98
N ARG A 424 1.78 -26.54 15.09
CA ARG A 424 1.50 -27.63 16.04
C ARG A 424 2.19 -28.94 15.65
N HIS A 425 2.47 -29.15 14.37
CA HIS A 425 3.09 -30.36 13.88
C HIS A 425 4.62 -30.32 14.03
N ALA A 426 5.21 -31.36 14.63
CA ALA A 426 6.64 -31.39 14.93
C ALA A 426 7.52 -31.32 13.67
N ALA A 427 7.12 -32.01 12.59
CA ALA A 427 7.87 -32.00 11.33
C ALA A 427 7.89 -30.61 10.67
N PHE A 428 6.84 -29.79 10.85
CA PHE A 428 6.84 -28.40 10.36
C PHE A 428 7.89 -27.58 11.10
N ARG A 429 7.92 -27.64 12.43
CA ARG A 429 8.91 -26.92 13.24
C ARG A 429 10.34 -27.35 12.96
N GLN A 430 10.55 -28.62 12.59
CA GLN A 430 11.85 -29.15 12.22
C GLN A 430 12.29 -28.71 10.81
N ALA A 431 11.38 -28.70 9.83
CA ALA A 431 11.68 -28.30 8.46
C ALA A 431 11.83 -26.78 8.32
N TYR A 432 11.04 -26.00 9.07
CA TYR A 432 10.95 -24.55 8.96
C TYR A 432 11.16 -23.89 10.34
N PRO A 433 12.42 -23.70 10.78
CA PRO A 433 12.70 -23.02 12.03
C PRO A 433 12.26 -21.55 11.99
N THR A 434 11.77 -21.03 13.10
CA THR A 434 11.23 -19.64 13.21
C THR A 434 12.25 -18.55 12.88
N GLN A 435 13.54 -18.85 13.02
CA GLN A 435 14.66 -17.99 12.67
C GLN A 435 14.90 -17.90 11.14
N GLY A 436 14.31 -18.78 10.36
CA GLY A 436 14.36 -18.79 8.89
C GLY A 436 13.15 -18.16 8.22
N LEU A 437 12.21 -17.59 8.99
CA LEU A 437 10.94 -17.08 8.47
C LEU A 437 10.77 -15.61 8.83
N LEU A 438 10.18 -14.83 7.94
CA LEU A 438 9.78 -13.44 8.16
C LEU A 438 8.33 -13.23 7.74
N SER A 439 7.59 -12.39 8.46
CA SER A 439 6.28 -11.94 8.02
C SER A 439 6.40 -10.99 6.82
N PRO A 440 5.39 -10.92 5.94
CA PRO A 440 5.35 -9.95 4.86
C PRO A 440 5.53 -8.51 5.34
N ASP A 441 5.00 -8.19 6.53
CA ASP A 441 5.10 -6.86 7.13
C ASP A 441 6.55 -6.51 7.50
N THR A 442 7.27 -7.43 8.14
CA THR A 442 8.70 -7.25 8.45
C THR A 442 9.52 -7.10 7.17
N VAL A 443 9.20 -7.88 6.12
CA VAL A 443 9.87 -7.78 4.81
C VAL A 443 9.65 -6.41 4.18
N ARG A 444 8.41 -5.86 4.21
CA ARG A 444 8.13 -4.50 3.72
C ARG A 444 8.91 -3.44 4.49
N VAL A 445 9.01 -3.57 5.82
CA VAL A 445 9.81 -2.65 6.65
C VAL A 445 11.30 -2.74 6.28
N LEU A 446 11.88 -3.94 6.16
CA LEU A 446 13.27 -4.12 5.74
C LEU A 446 13.56 -3.50 4.36
N GLN A 447 12.67 -3.72 3.39
CA GLN A 447 12.79 -3.19 2.04
C GLN A 447 12.83 -1.66 2.05
N ARG A 448 11.90 -1.01 2.77
CA ARG A 448 11.82 0.45 2.87
C ARG A 448 12.98 1.07 3.65
N LEU A 449 13.62 0.29 4.52
CA LEU A 449 14.82 0.70 5.27
C LEU A 449 16.13 0.39 4.52
N GLY A 450 16.06 -0.06 3.25
CA GLY A 450 17.24 -0.30 2.42
C GLY A 450 18.08 -1.50 2.86
N LEU A 451 17.47 -2.48 3.54
CA LEU A 451 18.11 -3.71 3.95
C LEU A 451 17.77 -4.88 3.02
N PRO A 452 18.63 -5.92 2.94
CA PRO A 452 18.36 -7.09 2.12
C PRO A 452 17.09 -7.82 2.59
N VAL A 453 16.25 -8.21 1.63
CA VAL A 453 15.03 -8.97 1.85
C VAL A 453 15.14 -10.36 1.20
N PRO A 454 14.48 -11.37 1.77
CA PRO A 454 14.38 -12.68 1.13
C PRO A 454 13.67 -12.57 -0.23
N GLN A 455 14.17 -13.30 -1.23
CA GLN A 455 13.53 -13.39 -2.55
C GLN A 455 12.48 -14.49 -2.60
N ASP A 456 12.67 -15.55 -1.82
CA ASP A 456 11.81 -16.71 -1.83
C ASP A 456 10.69 -16.58 -0.79
N GLU A 457 9.48 -16.94 -1.21
CA GLU A 457 8.29 -17.00 -0.37
C GLU A 457 7.94 -18.45 -0.05
N LEU A 458 7.77 -18.78 1.23
CA LEU A 458 7.32 -20.09 1.67
C LEU A 458 5.82 -20.22 1.44
N THR A 459 5.45 -20.98 0.41
CA THR A 459 4.06 -21.20 0.02
C THR A 459 3.46 -22.42 0.72
N LEU A 460 2.14 -22.43 0.91
CA LEU A 460 1.45 -23.58 1.49
C LEU A 460 1.63 -24.88 0.68
N PRO A 461 1.55 -24.89 -0.67
CA PRO A 461 1.80 -26.10 -1.46
C PRO A 461 3.17 -26.72 -1.22
N GLU A 462 4.20 -25.88 -1.09
CA GLU A 462 5.55 -26.35 -0.79
C GLU A 462 5.60 -27.03 0.59
N VAL A 463 5.03 -26.38 1.61
CA VAL A 463 4.94 -26.94 2.96
C VAL A 463 4.22 -28.29 2.95
N LEU A 464 3.08 -28.39 2.25
CA LEU A 464 2.32 -29.64 2.16
C LEU A 464 3.11 -30.76 1.47
N ARG A 465 3.82 -30.45 0.38
CA ARG A 465 4.69 -31.41 -0.33
C ARG A 465 5.85 -31.90 0.54
N THR A 466 6.44 -31.02 1.34
CA THR A 466 7.53 -31.36 2.27
C THR A 466 7.03 -32.22 3.44
N LEU A 467 5.83 -31.94 3.96
CA LEU A 467 5.27 -32.67 5.10
C LEU A 467 4.59 -34.00 4.70
N LEU A 468 4.22 -34.15 3.43
CA LEU A 468 3.59 -35.36 2.87
C LEU A 468 4.39 -35.91 1.67
N PRO A 469 5.66 -36.32 1.86
CA PRO A 469 6.51 -36.76 0.75
C PRO A 469 5.96 -38.00 0.04
N ASP A 470 5.38 -38.93 0.80
CA ASP A 470 4.83 -40.19 0.27
C ASP A 470 3.37 -40.05 -0.23
N ARG A 471 2.78 -38.85 -0.14
CA ARG A 471 1.38 -38.56 -0.55
C ARG A 471 0.35 -39.46 0.13
N ARG A 472 0.68 -39.97 1.32
CA ARG A 472 -0.16 -40.84 2.15
C ARG A 472 -0.75 -40.03 3.29
N VAL A 473 -2.08 -40.04 3.38
CA VAL A 473 -2.85 -39.34 4.39
C VAL A 473 -3.51 -40.37 5.31
N GLY A 474 -2.84 -40.73 6.40
CA GLY A 474 -3.40 -41.61 7.44
C GLY A 474 -4.37 -40.87 8.38
N PRO A 475 -4.99 -41.57 9.36
CA PRO A 475 -5.97 -40.98 10.27
C PRO A 475 -5.45 -39.76 11.06
N GLU A 476 -4.24 -39.86 11.62
CA GLU A 476 -3.62 -38.76 12.36
C GLU A 476 -3.30 -37.56 11.45
N GLN A 477 -2.74 -37.82 10.26
CA GLN A 477 -2.46 -36.76 9.28
C GLN A 477 -3.75 -36.09 8.81
N ALA A 478 -4.82 -36.85 8.57
CA ALA A 478 -6.10 -36.30 8.13
C ALA A 478 -6.75 -35.40 9.20
N SER A 479 -6.68 -35.80 10.47
CA SER A 479 -7.18 -34.99 11.59
C SER A 479 -6.45 -33.65 11.70
N TRP A 480 -5.12 -33.65 11.52
CA TRP A 480 -4.30 -32.43 11.50
C TRP A 480 -4.50 -31.58 10.23
N LEU A 481 -4.63 -32.19 9.05
CA LEU A 481 -4.81 -31.48 7.77
C LEU A 481 -6.20 -30.90 7.59
N ALA A 482 -7.24 -31.48 8.21
CA ALA A 482 -8.62 -31.02 8.08
C ALA A 482 -8.84 -29.52 8.34
N PRO A 483 -8.25 -28.90 9.40
CA PRO A 483 -8.30 -27.46 9.60
C PRO A 483 -7.36 -26.66 8.69
N VAL A 484 -6.22 -27.24 8.27
CA VAL A 484 -5.20 -26.60 7.39
C VAL A 484 -5.72 -26.45 5.96
N LEU A 485 -6.37 -27.49 5.44
CA LEU A 485 -7.01 -27.53 4.14
C LEU A 485 -8.51 -27.31 4.30
N SER A 486 -8.92 -26.13 4.79
CA SER A 486 -10.33 -25.73 4.84
C SER A 486 -10.98 -25.77 3.44
N GLU A 487 -12.31 -25.65 3.36
CA GLU A 487 -13.01 -25.65 2.07
C GLU A 487 -12.54 -24.50 1.16
N GLU A 488 -12.42 -23.30 1.72
CA GLU A 488 -11.87 -22.13 1.05
C GLU A 488 -10.43 -22.37 0.58
N ILE A 489 -9.53 -22.78 1.49
CA ILE A 489 -8.11 -23.01 1.17
C ILE A 489 -7.95 -24.10 0.11
N ALA A 490 -8.71 -25.20 0.20
CA ALA A 490 -8.63 -26.27 -0.77
C ALA A 490 -9.10 -25.84 -2.16
N ASN A 491 -10.12 -24.98 -2.25
CA ASN A 491 -10.61 -24.43 -3.51
C ASN A 491 -9.58 -23.45 -4.11
N ASP A 492 -9.03 -22.55 -3.30
CA ASP A 492 -7.98 -21.61 -3.73
C ASP A 492 -6.75 -22.35 -4.25
N LEU A 493 -6.32 -23.42 -3.55
CA LEU A 493 -5.21 -24.24 -3.99
C LEU A 493 -5.47 -24.98 -5.31
N ARG A 494 -6.74 -25.26 -5.65
CA ARG A 494 -7.12 -25.92 -6.91
C ARG A 494 -7.17 -24.97 -8.11
N GLU A 495 -7.04 -23.66 -7.91
CA GLU A 495 -6.90 -22.70 -9.02
C GLU A 495 -5.57 -22.89 -9.77
N ASP A 496 -4.53 -23.39 -9.09
CA ASP A 496 -3.26 -23.78 -9.71
C ASP A 496 -3.30 -25.25 -10.17
N GLU A 497 -3.19 -25.47 -11.47
CA GLU A 497 -3.26 -26.79 -12.11
C GLU A 497 -2.25 -27.79 -11.51
N ALA A 498 -1.00 -27.36 -11.26
CA ALA A 498 0.04 -28.24 -10.71
C ALA A 498 -0.19 -28.59 -9.23
N VAL A 499 -0.88 -27.72 -8.48
CA VAL A 499 -1.28 -28.00 -7.10
C VAL A 499 -2.53 -28.88 -7.08
N SER A 500 -3.50 -28.64 -7.97
CA SER A 500 -4.68 -29.51 -8.13
C SER A 500 -4.27 -30.94 -8.48
N ASP A 501 -3.40 -31.12 -9.47
CA ASP A 501 -2.87 -32.43 -9.86
C ASP A 501 -2.19 -33.13 -8.68
N TRP A 502 -1.43 -32.39 -7.88
CA TRP A 502 -0.78 -32.96 -6.71
C TRP A 502 -1.79 -33.37 -5.63
N LEU A 503 -2.81 -32.55 -5.36
CA LEU A 503 -3.88 -32.87 -4.42
C LEU A 503 -4.64 -34.13 -4.84
N ASP A 504 -4.88 -34.31 -6.14
CA ASP A 504 -5.57 -35.50 -6.68
C ASP A 504 -4.73 -36.77 -6.60
N THR A 505 -3.41 -36.64 -6.46
CA THR A 505 -2.51 -37.78 -6.23
C THR A 505 -2.41 -38.22 -4.76
N LEU A 506 -3.05 -37.50 -3.83
CA LEU A 506 -3.08 -37.90 -2.43
C LEU A 506 -3.86 -39.21 -2.25
N THR A 507 -3.40 -40.04 -1.32
CA THR A 507 -4.00 -41.35 -1.05
C THR A 507 -4.38 -41.50 0.41
N PHE A 508 -5.53 -42.15 0.66
CA PHE A 508 -6.08 -42.39 1.99
C PHE A 508 -6.00 -43.87 2.34
N GLN A 509 -5.87 -44.15 3.63
CA GLN A 509 -5.78 -45.50 4.17
C GLN A 509 -7.12 -46.23 4.00
N THR A 510 -7.02 -47.39 3.38
CA THR A 510 -8.14 -48.30 3.12
C THR A 510 -8.37 -49.23 4.32
N ARG A 511 -9.58 -49.79 4.42
CA ARG A 511 -9.92 -50.78 5.46
C ARG A 511 -9.08 -52.07 5.36
N ALA A 512 -8.57 -52.38 4.16
CA ALA A 512 -7.62 -53.47 3.92
C ALA A 512 -6.17 -53.17 4.36
N GLY A 513 -5.89 -51.96 4.88
CA GLY A 513 -4.57 -51.54 5.35
C GLY A 513 -3.64 -50.95 4.30
N GLY A 514 -4.03 -50.96 3.01
CA GLY A 514 -3.34 -50.27 1.91
C GLY A 514 -3.72 -48.78 1.80
N TYR A 515 -3.27 -48.11 0.75
CA TYR A 515 -3.62 -46.72 0.42
C TYR A 515 -4.20 -46.61 -0.99
N ALA A 516 -5.24 -45.81 -1.18
CA ALA A 516 -5.88 -45.58 -2.47
C ALA A 516 -6.32 -44.11 -2.65
N PRO A 517 -6.46 -43.60 -3.88
CA PRO A 517 -6.94 -42.25 -4.14
C PRO A 517 -8.37 -42.05 -3.61
N PRO A 518 -8.74 -40.83 -3.17
CA PRO A 518 -10.00 -40.62 -2.47
C PRO A 518 -11.22 -40.85 -3.36
N GLY A 519 -11.17 -40.49 -4.65
CA GLY A 519 -12.24 -40.78 -5.62
C GLY A 519 -12.51 -42.27 -5.87
N GLN A 520 -11.62 -43.15 -5.39
CA GLN A 520 -11.76 -44.61 -5.49
C GLN A 520 -12.25 -45.27 -4.19
N LEU A 521 -12.49 -44.45 -3.16
CA LEU A 521 -12.87 -44.93 -1.83
C LEU A 521 -14.32 -44.55 -1.52
N LEU A 522 -14.99 -45.47 -0.82
CA LEU A 522 -16.30 -45.27 -0.24
C LEU A 522 -16.19 -45.10 1.26
N MET A 523 -17.04 -44.25 1.83
CA MET A 523 -17.15 -44.06 3.27
C MET A 523 -18.46 -44.66 3.78
N ALA A 524 -18.47 -45.06 5.05
CA ALA A 524 -19.67 -45.61 5.68
C ALA A 524 -20.75 -44.52 5.77
N ALA A 525 -21.79 -44.64 4.95
CA ALA A 525 -22.99 -43.80 4.96
C ALA A 525 -24.16 -44.56 5.60
N ARG A 526 -25.13 -43.82 6.17
CA ARG A 526 -26.31 -44.42 6.82
C ARG A 526 -27.37 -44.84 5.80
N ASP A 527 -27.51 -44.07 4.73
CA ASP A 527 -28.54 -44.20 3.70
C ASP A 527 -28.07 -43.60 2.36
N GLY A 528 -28.81 -43.88 1.29
CA GLY A 528 -28.53 -43.39 -0.06
C GLY A 528 -27.60 -44.27 -0.90
N ASP A 529 -27.30 -43.79 -2.10
CA ASP A 529 -26.54 -44.47 -3.15
C ASP A 529 -25.14 -44.93 -2.67
N GLU A 530 -24.44 -44.09 -1.90
CA GLU A 530 -23.13 -44.44 -1.36
C GLU A 530 -23.19 -45.60 -0.34
N ALA A 531 -24.19 -45.62 0.54
CA ALA A 531 -24.37 -46.71 1.51
C ALA A 531 -24.63 -48.05 0.79
N ALA A 532 -25.41 -48.00 -0.30
CA ALA A 532 -25.68 -49.17 -1.12
C ALA A 532 -24.42 -49.67 -1.85
N ARG A 533 -23.60 -48.76 -2.40
CA ARG A 533 -22.29 -49.10 -3.01
C ARG A 533 -21.29 -49.65 -1.99
N PHE A 534 -21.27 -49.09 -0.78
CA PHE A 534 -20.35 -49.49 0.28
C PHE A 534 -20.55 -50.97 0.69
N ALA A 535 -21.79 -51.45 0.67
CA ALA A 535 -22.14 -52.81 1.09
C ALA A 535 -21.55 -53.92 0.20
N PHE A 536 -21.24 -53.65 -1.06
CA PHE A 536 -20.64 -54.63 -1.98
C PHE A 536 -19.22 -54.27 -2.46
N ALA A 537 -18.73 -53.06 -2.18
CA ALA A 537 -17.36 -52.66 -2.49
C ALA A 537 -16.33 -53.46 -1.65
N PRO A 538 -15.16 -53.83 -2.22
CA PRO A 538 -14.11 -54.54 -1.48
C PRO A 538 -13.48 -53.67 -0.38
N ALA A 539 -12.88 -54.30 0.64
CA ALA A 539 -12.23 -53.57 1.74
C ALA A 539 -11.06 -52.66 1.30
N SER A 540 -10.48 -52.89 0.12
CA SER A 540 -9.48 -52.01 -0.52
C SER A 540 -10.09 -50.75 -1.15
N ALA A 541 -11.41 -50.70 -1.30
CA ALA A 541 -12.20 -49.56 -1.77
C ALA A 541 -13.06 -48.92 -0.67
N GLN A 542 -12.86 -49.31 0.59
CA GLN A 542 -13.52 -48.71 1.76
C GLN A 542 -12.50 -47.89 2.55
N LEU A 543 -12.88 -46.69 2.98
CA LEU A 543 -12.08 -45.88 3.90
C LEU A 543 -11.94 -46.61 5.25
N ALA A 544 -10.77 -46.52 5.89
CA ALA A 544 -10.53 -47.17 7.18
C ALA A 544 -11.46 -46.63 8.29
N ASP A 545 -11.84 -47.48 9.25
CA ASP A 545 -12.71 -47.08 10.37
C ASP A 545 -12.00 -46.18 11.41
N ALA A 546 -10.67 -46.02 11.29
CA ALA A 546 -9.83 -45.28 12.23
C ALA A 546 -9.83 -43.75 12.01
N TYR A 547 -10.42 -43.25 10.92
CA TYR A 547 -10.54 -41.80 10.69
C TYR A 547 -11.58 -41.20 11.63
N ASP A 548 -11.20 -40.09 12.28
CA ASP A 548 -12.11 -39.30 13.10
C ASP A 548 -13.03 -38.42 12.24
N ALA A 549 -13.93 -37.68 12.89
CA ALA A 549 -14.86 -36.80 12.19
C ALA A 549 -14.14 -35.73 11.33
N ALA A 550 -13.01 -35.21 11.80
CA ALA A 550 -12.22 -34.23 11.07
C ALA A 550 -11.57 -34.83 9.83
N GLY A 551 -10.97 -36.01 9.94
CA GLY A 551 -10.38 -36.74 8.83
C GLY A 551 -11.40 -37.14 7.76
N VAL A 552 -12.62 -37.51 8.17
CA VAL A 552 -13.73 -37.77 7.23
C VAL A 552 -14.15 -36.50 6.48
N VAL A 553 -14.17 -35.34 7.14
CA VAL A 553 -14.45 -34.04 6.48
C VAL A 553 -13.39 -33.73 5.43
N LEU A 554 -12.10 -33.90 5.76
CA LEU A 554 -11.02 -33.71 4.79
C LEU A 554 -11.15 -34.68 3.60
N PHE A 555 -11.42 -35.95 3.88
CA PHE A 555 -11.61 -36.98 2.84
C PHE A 555 -12.71 -36.57 1.86
N ARG A 556 -13.89 -36.16 2.36
CA ARG A 556 -15.01 -35.72 1.51
C ARG A 556 -14.63 -34.55 0.62
N ARG A 557 -13.89 -33.58 1.16
CA ARG A 557 -13.44 -32.38 0.45
C ARG A 557 -12.50 -32.70 -0.73
N LEU A 558 -11.64 -33.71 -0.56
CA LEU A 558 -10.65 -34.09 -1.58
C LEU A 558 -11.12 -35.20 -2.53
N ARG A 559 -12.32 -35.75 -2.32
CA ARG A 559 -12.79 -36.96 -3.00
C ARG A 559 -13.06 -36.81 -4.49
N GLY A 560 -13.54 -35.64 -4.93
CA GLY A 560 -14.03 -35.45 -6.29
C GLY A 560 -15.18 -36.42 -6.64
N ASP A 561 -15.46 -36.59 -7.93
CA ASP A 561 -16.51 -37.48 -8.41
C ASP A 561 -16.09 -38.96 -8.34
N ALA A 562 -16.98 -39.81 -7.82
CA ALA A 562 -16.75 -41.25 -7.75
C ALA A 562 -16.82 -41.89 -9.14
N SER A 563 -15.83 -42.74 -9.47
CA SER A 563 -15.75 -43.38 -10.79
C SER A 563 -16.92 -44.36 -11.03
N HIS A 564 -17.71 -44.09 -12.08
CA HIS A 564 -18.74 -45.01 -12.58
C HIS A 564 -18.14 -46.36 -13.00
N GLU A 565 -16.94 -46.37 -13.58
CA GLU A 565 -16.27 -47.60 -14.02
C GLU A 565 -15.92 -48.51 -12.84
N GLN A 566 -15.44 -47.94 -11.73
CA GLN A 566 -15.10 -48.74 -10.55
C GLN A 566 -16.33 -49.37 -9.92
N THR A 567 -17.46 -48.66 -9.90
CA THR A 567 -18.73 -49.20 -9.43
C THR A 567 -19.15 -50.42 -10.26
N VAL A 568 -19.01 -50.36 -11.59
CA VAL A 568 -19.26 -51.50 -12.48
C VAL A 568 -18.30 -52.66 -12.18
N ASN A 569 -17.03 -52.39 -11.96
CA ASN A 569 -16.04 -53.42 -11.61
C ASN A 569 -16.37 -54.11 -10.27
N TRP A 570 -16.83 -53.36 -9.26
CA TRP A 570 -17.26 -53.94 -7.98
C TRP A 570 -18.51 -54.80 -8.13
N LEU A 571 -19.49 -54.37 -8.94
CA LEU A 571 -20.69 -55.16 -9.25
C LEU A 571 -20.32 -56.49 -9.91
N LEU A 572 -19.45 -56.47 -10.92
CA LEU A 572 -19.02 -57.69 -11.63
C LEU A 572 -18.14 -58.59 -10.75
N ALA A 573 -17.36 -58.03 -9.83
CA ALA A 573 -16.49 -58.79 -8.92
C ALA A 573 -17.19 -59.31 -7.65
N ALA A 574 -18.45 -58.92 -7.40
CA ALA A 574 -19.19 -59.27 -6.19
C ALA A 574 -19.36 -60.78 -6.00
N LYS A 575 -19.14 -61.25 -4.77
CA LYS A 575 -19.25 -62.67 -4.38
C LYS A 575 -20.09 -62.84 -3.12
N SER A 576 -20.82 -63.95 -3.05
CA SER A 576 -21.60 -64.35 -1.88
C SER A 576 -22.54 -63.21 -1.43
N ARG A 577 -22.53 -62.84 -0.14
CA ARG A 577 -23.39 -61.78 0.43
C ARG A 577 -23.26 -60.41 -0.25
N ALA A 578 -22.14 -60.11 -0.90
CA ALA A 578 -21.99 -58.88 -1.69
C ALA A 578 -22.84 -58.88 -2.97
N ARG A 579 -23.17 -60.06 -3.52
CA ARG A 579 -24.07 -60.19 -4.69
C ARG A 579 -25.49 -59.76 -4.34
N LEU A 580 -25.99 -60.16 -3.18
CA LEU A 580 -27.30 -59.73 -2.70
C LEU A 580 -27.37 -58.20 -2.55
N ALA A 581 -26.32 -57.58 -2.02
CA ALA A 581 -26.22 -56.11 -1.94
C ALA A 581 -26.14 -55.46 -3.33
N ALA A 582 -25.38 -56.03 -4.26
CA ALA A 582 -25.29 -55.57 -5.65
C ALA A 582 -26.63 -55.66 -6.40
N LEU A 583 -27.38 -56.74 -6.21
CA LEU A 583 -28.71 -56.92 -6.81
C LEU A 583 -29.72 -55.92 -6.24
N ASN A 584 -29.72 -55.74 -4.92
CA ASN A 584 -30.56 -54.73 -4.26
C ASN A 584 -30.23 -53.31 -4.72
N TYR A 585 -28.97 -53.01 -5.02
CA TYR A 585 -28.57 -51.73 -5.59
C TYR A 585 -29.14 -51.51 -7.01
N ILE A 586 -29.07 -52.52 -7.87
CA ILE A 586 -29.63 -52.45 -9.24
C ILE A 586 -31.16 -52.34 -9.19
N ALA A 587 -31.82 -53.06 -8.27
CA ALA A 587 -33.27 -53.08 -8.13
C ALA A 587 -33.84 -51.76 -7.57
N ASN A 588 -33.27 -51.25 -6.47
CA ASN A 588 -33.95 -50.26 -5.63
C ASN A 588 -33.43 -48.82 -5.75
N GLN A 589 -32.20 -48.60 -6.23
CA GLN A 589 -31.57 -47.26 -6.24
C GLN A 589 -31.47 -46.63 -7.64
N VAL A 590 -31.91 -47.34 -8.69
CA VAL A 590 -31.80 -46.99 -10.11
C VAL A 590 -30.41 -46.40 -10.45
N PRO A 591 -29.40 -47.25 -10.76
CA PRO A 591 -28.07 -46.77 -11.11
C PRO A 591 -28.13 -45.78 -12.28
N SER A 592 -27.22 -44.80 -12.31
CA SER A 592 -27.15 -43.83 -13.41
C SER A 592 -27.14 -44.52 -14.77
N GLY A 593 -27.73 -43.89 -15.79
CA GLY A 593 -27.84 -44.46 -17.14
C GLY A 593 -26.49 -44.92 -17.71
N LEU A 594 -25.40 -44.24 -17.32
CA LEU A 594 -24.03 -44.59 -17.70
C LEU A 594 -23.54 -45.89 -17.03
N ILE A 595 -23.77 -46.09 -15.73
CA ILE A 595 -23.41 -47.34 -15.02
C ILE A 595 -24.15 -48.52 -15.68
N LEU A 596 -25.46 -48.38 -15.93
CA LEU A 596 -26.24 -49.44 -16.57
C LEU A 596 -25.78 -49.72 -18.00
N MET A 597 -25.44 -48.69 -18.78
CA MET A 597 -24.88 -48.85 -20.12
C MET A 597 -23.56 -49.64 -20.08
N MET A 598 -22.62 -49.25 -19.22
CA MET A 598 -21.32 -49.92 -19.08
C MET A 598 -21.46 -51.36 -18.56
N LEU A 599 -22.37 -51.59 -17.61
CA LEU A 599 -22.67 -52.92 -17.08
C LEU A 599 -23.24 -53.84 -18.16
N ARG A 600 -24.17 -53.34 -18.99
CA ARG A 600 -24.75 -54.08 -20.13
C ARG A 600 -23.69 -54.45 -21.18
N GLN A 601 -22.74 -53.56 -21.46
CA GLN A 601 -21.64 -53.84 -22.40
C GLN A 601 -20.71 -54.96 -21.91
N ARG A 602 -20.58 -55.13 -20.59
CA ARG A 602 -19.69 -56.14 -19.95
C ARG A 602 -20.47 -57.31 -19.33
N LEU A 603 -21.73 -57.50 -19.74
CA LEU A 603 -22.65 -58.46 -19.12
C LEU A 603 -22.34 -59.91 -19.51
N THR A 604 -21.96 -60.15 -20.76
CA THR A 604 -21.68 -61.49 -21.31
C THR A 604 -20.52 -62.17 -20.58
N GLY A 605 -20.74 -63.39 -20.08
CA GLY A 605 -19.77 -64.17 -19.32
C GLY A 605 -19.66 -63.78 -17.84
N SER A 606 -20.46 -62.83 -17.36
CA SER A 606 -20.50 -62.43 -15.95
C SER A 606 -21.58 -63.19 -15.16
N TRP A 607 -21.52 -63.13 -13.84
CA TRP A 607 -22.55 -63.72 -12.97
C TRP A 607 -23.92 -63.04 -13.07
N LEU A 608 -23.98 -61.83 -13.66
CA LEU A 608 -25.21 -61.06 -13.90
C LEU A 608 -25.92 -61.46 -15.21
N GLU A 609 -25.32 -62.33 -16.02
CA GLU A 609 -25.96 -62.91 -17.20
C GLU A 609 -27.07 -63.88 -16.77
N SER A 610 -28.24 -63.81 -17.41
CA SER A 610 -29.45 -64.58 -17.08
C SER A 610 -29.20 -66.08 -16.94
N THR A 611 -28.30 -66.65 -17.74
CA THR A 611 -27.90 -68.07 -17.67
C THR A 611 -27.24 -68.47 -16.34
N GLN A 612 -26.59 -67.52 -15.65
CA GLN A 612 -25.96 -67.73 -14.36
C GLN A 612 -26.79 -67.12 -13.22
N LEU A 613 -27.32 -65.92 -13.41
CA LEU A 613 -28.04 -65.11 -12.44
C LEU A 613 -29.25 -65.84 -11.83
N LEU A 614 -30.05 -66.50 -12.66
CA LEU A 614 -31.27 -67.20 -12.24
C LEU A 614 -31.00 -68.41 -11.33
N GLY A 615 -29.78 -68.97 -11.38
CA GLY A 615 -29.37 -70.12 -10.58
C GLY A 615 -28.68 -69.76 -9.25
N LEU A 616 -28.55 -68.48 -8.92
CA LEU A 616 -27.86 -68.03 -7.71
C LEU A 616 -28.79 -68.07 -6.48
N PRO A 617 -28.32 -68.53 -5.31
CA PRO A 617 -29.13 -68.52 -4.09
C PRO A 617 -29.55 -67.09 -3.71
N GLU A 618 -28.69 -66.09 -3.95
CA GLU A 618 -28.97 -64.69 -3.67
C GLU A 618 -30.09 -64.10 -4.55
N TRP A 619 -30.39 -64.71 -5.72
CA TRP A 619 -31.50 -64.30 -6.58
C TRP A 619 -32.86 -64.66 -5.99
N SER A 620 -32.94 -65.80 -5.30
CA SER A 620 -34.16 -66.28 -4.64
C SER A 620 -34.54 -65.47 -3.39
N GLU A 621 -33.62 -64.66 -2.88
CA GLU A 621 -33.84 -63.78 -1.72
C GLU A 621 -34.47 -62.42 -2.11
N LEU A 622 -34.58 -62.10 -3.40
CA LEU A 622 -35.25 -60.89 -3.90
C LEU A 622 -36.76 -61.08 -4.06
N GLU A 623 -37.53 -60.01 -3.85
CA GLU A 623 -38.96 -60.01 -4.18
C GLU A 623 -39.20 -60.09 -5.69
N GLU A 624 -40.36 -60.62 -6.12
CA GLU A 624 -40.68 -60.79 -7.55
C GLU A 624 -40.68 -59.45 -8.32
N SER A 625 -41.08 -58.36 -7.68
CA SER A 625 -40.98 -56.99 -8.19
C SER A 625 -39.52 -56.60 -8.46
N GLN A 626 -38.64 -56.81 -7.47
CA GLN A 626 -37.21 -56.50 -7.56
C GLN A 626 -36.49 -57.34 -8.62
N GLN A 627 -36.87 -58.61 -8.77
CA GLN A 627 -36.35 -59.48 -9.82
C GLN A 627 -36.68 -58.93 -11.22
N ARG A 628 -37.92 -58.48 -11.44
CA ARG A 628 -38.33 -57.85 -12.70
C ARG A 628 -37.56 -56.55 -12.95
N ASP A 629 -37.35 -55.74 -11.92
CA ASP A 629 -36.61 -54.47 -12.03
C ASP A 629 -35.13 -54.70 -12.38
N VAL A 630 -34.46 -55.69 -11.80
CA VAL A 630 -33.09 -56.07 -12.17
C VAL A 630 -33.02 -56.56 -13.63
N LEU A 631 -33.94 -57.43 -14.06
CA LEU A 631 -33.97 -57.92 -15.43
C LEU A 631 -34.25 -56.80 -16.45
N ASN A 632 -35.11 -55.85 -16.09
CA ASN A 632 -35.41 -54.66 -16.89
C ASN A 632 -34.19 -53.74 -16.98
N ALA A 633 -33.54 -53.46 -15.84
CA ALA A 633 -32.33 -52.65 -15.77
C ALA A 633 -31.17 -53.25 -16.59
N LEU A 634 -31.07 -54.58 -16.67
CA LEU A 634 -30.06 -55.28 -17.47
C LEU A 634 -30.49 -55.55 -18.93
N ARG A 635 -31.72 -55.20 -19.33
CA ARG A 635 -32.33 -55.52 -20.64
C ARG A 635 -32.38 -57.02 -20.97
N GLN A 636 -32.49 -57.86 -19.94
CA GLN A 636 -32.59 -59.31 -20.09
C GLN A 636 -34.02 -59.84 -19.96
N THR A 637 -35.00 -58.97 -19.65
CA THR A 637 -36.42 -59.35 -19.53
C THR A 637 -36.96 -60.06 -20.76
N LYS A 638 -36.64 -59.57 -21.97
CA LYS A 638 -37.08 -60.23 -23.21
C LYS A 638 -36.41 -61.60 -23.44
N ILE A 639 -35.23 -61.82 -22.88
CA ILE A 639 -34.49 -63.10 -22.96
C ILE A 639 -35.04 -64.11 -21.95
N VAL A 640 -35.46 -63.65 -20.78
CA VAL A 640 -36.00 -64.49 -19.70
C VAL A 640 -37.49 -64.78 -19.88
N PHE A 641 -38.27 -63.86 -20.46
CA PHE A 641 -39.72 -63.94 -20.49
C PHE A 641 -40.37 -64.15 -21.88
N ASP A 642 -39.68 -64.11 -23.03
CA ASP A 642 -40.34 -64.39 -24.34
C ASP A 642 -39.46 -65.03 -25.45
N ALA A 643 -40.08 -65.97 -26.18
CA ALA A 643 -39.54 -66.74 -27.32
C ALA A 643 -39.69 -65.98 -28.67
N PRO A 644 -38.94 -66.35 -29.74
CA PRO A 644 -38.71 -65.47 -30.89
C PRO A 644 -39.84 -65.48 -31.91
N THR A 645 -40.25 -64.30 -32.39
CA THR A 645 -40.96 -64.15 -33.67
C THR A 645 -40.41 -62.98 -34.50
N HIS A 646 -39.97 -63.34 -35.71
CA HIS A 646 -39.81 -62.53 -36.93
C HIS A 646 -41.13 -61.79 -37.28
N THR A 647 -41.26 -60.66 -37.98
CA THR A 647 -40.49 -59.91 -39.02
C THR A 647 -41.11 -58.48 -39.14
N PRO A 648 -40.63 -57.53 -40.00
CA PRO A 648 -40.70 -56.05 -39.88
C PRO A 648 -41.67 -55.43 -40.95
N PRO A 649 -41.52 -54.18 -41.47
CA PRO A 649 -41.02 -52.89 -40.94
C PRO A 649 -42.09 -51.77 -40.99
N ASP A 650 -41.68 -50.56 -40.58
CA ASP A 650 -42.24 -49.24 -40.91
C ASP A 650 -43.54 -48.80 -40.21
N GLN A 651 -43.38 -47.82 -39.30
CA GLN A 651 -44.12 -46.56 -39.37
C GLN A 651 -43.49 -45.50 -38.48
N ALA A 652 -43.29 -44.34 -39.09
CA ALA A 652 -42.74 -43.13 -38.51
C ALA A 652 -43.49 -42.67 -37.26
N THR A 653 -42.71 -42.23 -36.29
CA THR A 653 -43.02 -41.03 -35.51
C THR A 653 -41.72 -40.26 -35.35
N ASP A 654 -41.64 -39.17 -36.11
CA ASP A 654 -40.90 -37.99 -35.69
C ASP A 654 -41.26 -37.68 -34.24
N GLU A 655 -40.24 -37.57 -33.39
CA GLU A 655 -40.08 -36.52 -32.39
C GLU A 655 -38.82 -36.87 -31.57
N ASP A 656 -37.93 -35.89 -31.47
CA ASP A 656 -36.70 -35.85 -30.66
C ASP A 656 -35.42 -36.47 -31.24
N GLU A 657 -35.10 -36.12 -32.49
CA GLU A 657 -33.72 -35.94 -32.95
C GLU A 657 -33.45 -34.45 -33.23
N ASP A 658 -33.60 -33.57 -32.23
CA ASP A 658 -32.82 -32.33 -32.22
C ASP A 658 -31.39 -32.68 -31.79
N ASN A 659 -30.71 -33.18 -32.80
CA ASN A 659 -29.27 -33.28 -32.93
C ASN A 659 -28.54 -32.19 -32.14
N GLU A 660 -27.64 -32.67 -31.29
CA GLU A 660 -26.29 -32.19 -31.05
C GLU A 660 -25.54 -31.77 -32.34
N GLN A 661 -26.07 -30.82 -33.10
CA GLN A 661 -25.31 -30.03 -34.06
C GLN A 661 -24.87 -28.76 -33.35
N ALA A 662 -23.66 -28.81 -32.82
CA ALA A 662 -22.93 -27.63 -32.34
C ALA A 662 -23.17 -26.44 -33.29
N LEU A 663 -23.72 -25.35 -32.75
CA LEU A 663 -23.85 -24.04 -33.39
C LEU A 663 -22.49 -23.59 -33.94
N ARG A 664 -22.15 -23.97 -35.17
CA ARG A 664 -20.94 -23.52 -35.87
C ARG A 664 -21.30 -22.43 -36.86
N ILE A 665 -20.74 -21.23 -36.69
CA ILE A 665 -20.88 -20.10 -37.62
C ILE A 665 -20.53 -20.55 -39.05
N PRO A 666 -21.28 -20.15 -40.11
CA PRO A 666 -20.97 -20.55 -41.48
C PRO A 666 -19.58 -20.05 -41.91
N PRO A 667 -18.77 -20.86 -42.63
CA PRO A 667 -17.42 -20.46 -43.03
C PRO A 667 -17.39 -19.25 -44.00
N ASP A 668 -18.50 -18.96 -44.69
CA ASP A 668 -18.67 -17.80 -45.57
C ASP A 668 -19.27 -16.56 -44.86
N PHE A 669 -19.44 -16.60 -43.53
CA PHE A 669 -20.03 -15.54 -42.72
C PHE A 669 -19.48 -14.14 -43.03
N LEU A 670 -18.15 -13.98 -43.00
CA LEU A 670 -17.52 -12.67 -43.22
C LEU A 670 -17.77 -12.13 -44.63
N HIS A 671 -17.86 -13.01 -45.63
CA HIS A 671 -18.16 -12.62 -47.01
C HIS A 671 -19.62 -12.17 -47.15
N ARG A 672 -20.56 -12.82 -46.44
CA ARG A 672 -21.97 -12.38 -46.38
C ARG A 672 -22.11 -11.02 -45.71
N LEU A 673 -21.40 -10.82 -44.59
CA LEU A 673 -21.37 -9.53 -43.89
C LEU A 673 -20.83 -8.41 -44.79
N ALA A 674 -19.73 -8.64 -45.50
CA ALA A 674 -19.14 -7.66 -46.43
C ALA A 674 -20.08 -7.33 -47.60
N ASN A 675 -20.75 -8.34 -48.15
CA ASN A 675 -21.72 -8.15 -49.24
C ASN A 675 -22.95 -7.35 -48.80
N TRP A 676 -23.51 -7.65 -47.62
CA TRP A 676 -24.61 -6.87 -47.04
C TRP A 676 -24.19 -5.41 -46.82
N TRP A 677 -23.02 -5.19 -46.21
CA TRP A 677 -22.53 -3.83 -45.96
C TRP A 677 -22.36 -3.03 -47.25
N ARG A 678 -21.85 -3.64 -48.33
CA ARG A 678 -21.73 -2.98 -49.63
C ARG A 678 -23.08 -2.53 -50.19
N GLN A 679 -24.17 -3.23 -49.89
CA GLN A 679 -25.50 -2.94 -50.43
C GLN A 679 -26.28 -1.96 -49.55
N GLU A 680 -26.18 -2.07 -48.22
CA GLU A 680 -27.07 -1.38 -47.28
C GLU A 680 -26.37 -0.37 -46.35
N SER A 681 -25.05 -0.17 -46.47
CA SER A 681 -24.28 0.69 -45.55
C SER A 681 -24.82 2.12 -45.40
N ALA A 682 -25.33 2.74 -46.46
CA ALA A 682 -25.78 4.14 -46.42
C ALA A 682 -26.86 4.39 -45.35
N ALA A 683 -27.88 3.53 -45.28
CA ALA A 683 -28.97 3.66 -44.31
C ALA A 683 -28.49 3.37 -42.88
N GLU A 684 -27.62 2.37 -42.73
CA GLU A 684 -27.11 1.96 -41.42
C GLU A 684 -26.10 2.98 -40.85
N ILE A 685 -25.29 3.63 -41.69
CA ILE A 685 -24.39 4.72 -41.29
C ILE A 685 -25.21 5.92 -40.79
N GLN A 686 -26.28 6.28 -41.50
CA GLN A 686 -27.16 7.37 -41.07
C GLN A 686 -27.76 7.05 -39.70
N ARG A 687 -28.33 5.85 -39.53
CA ARG A 687 -28.92 5.42 -38.26
C ARG A 687 -27.89 5.38 -37.13
N TYR A 688 -26.67 4.92 -37.41
CA TYR A 688 -25.56 4.93 -36.46
C TYR A 688 -25.24 6.35 -35.99
N ASN A 689 -25.08 7.29 -36.93
CA ASN A 689 -24.74 8.67 -36.62
C ASN A 689 -25.86 9.36 -35.81
N GLU A 690 -27.12 9.15 -36.16
CA GLU A 690 -28.28 9.69 -35.43
C GLU A 690 -28.32 9.20 -33.97
N ARG A 691 -27.96 7.93 -33.73
CA ARG A 691 -27.92 7.35 -32.37
C ARG A 691 -26.76 7.85 -31.53
N LEU A 692 -25.63 8.15 -32.18
CA LEU A 692 -24.37 8.45 -31.49
C LEU A 692 -24.13 9.95 -31.27
N TYR A 693 -24.45 10.78 -32.27
CA TYR A 693 -24.18 12.22 -32.23
C TYR A 693 -25.46 13.02 -32.01
N PRO A 694 -25.46 14.03 -31.13
CA PRO A 694 -26.64 14.89 -30.92
C PRO A 694 -27.13 15.57 -32.20
N SER A 695 -26.22 15.91 -33.11
CA SER A 695 -26.51 16.54 -34.40
C SER A 695 -26.72 15.56 -35.56
N GLY A 696 -26.59 14.25 -35.33
CA GLY A 696 -26.61 13.23 -36.39
C GLY A 696 -25.41 13.25 -37.33
N VAL A 697 -24.36 14.02 -37.01
CA VAL A 697 -23.12 14.10 -37.79
C VAL A 697 -21.89 13.96 -36.87
N PRO A 698 -20.78 13.36 -37.34
CA PRO A 698 -19.56 13.24 -36.55
C PRO A 698 -19.04 14.60 -36.07
N PHE A 699 -18.49 14.64 -34.84
CA PHE A 699 -17.97 15.88 -34.26
C PHE A 699 -16.75 16.44 -34.99
N VAL A 700 -15.84 15.56 -35.43
CA VAL A 700 -14.57 15.94 -36.08
C VAL A 700 -14.53 15.28 -37.45
N THR A 701 -14.40 16.10 -38.49
CA THR A 701 -14.49 15.67 -39.91
C THR A 701 -13.36 16.23 -40.77
N ALA A 702 -12.39 16.92 -40.17
CA ALA A 702 -11.25 17.49 -40.88
C ALA A 702 -10.07 17.70 -39.90
N PRO A 703 -8.82 17.69 -40.40
CA PRO A 703 -7.62 17.80 -39.58
C PRO A 703 -7.33 19.20 -39.06
N GLU A 704 -8.06 20.23 -39.51
CA GLU A 704 -7.83 21.59 -39.01
C GLU A 704 -8.27 21.71 -37.55
N TYR A 705 -7.28 21.93 -36.68
CA TYR A 705 -7.47 22.30 -35.30
C TYR A 705 -6.98 23.72 -35.05
N ASP A 706 -7.86 24.53 -34.48
CA ASP A 706 -7.56 25.88 -34.02
C ASP A 706 -7.86 25.93 -32.52
N SER A 707 -6.80 26.08 -31.72
CA SER A 707 -6.86 26.12 -30.26
C SER A 707 -7.62 27.35 -29.75
N ASP A 708 -7.81 28.38 -30.58
CA ASP A 708 -8.55 29.59 -30.23
C ASP A 708 -10.03 29.52 -30.67
N CYS A 709 -10.41 28.52 -31.48
CA CYS A 709 -11.77 28.35 -31.95
C CYS A 709 -12.61 27.52 -30.97
N PRO A 710 -13.57 28.11 -30.22
CA PRO A 710 -14.32 27.38 -29.19
C PRO A 710 -15.15 26.23 -29.77
N VAL A 711 -15.66 26.39 -30.98
CA VAL A 711 -16.45 25.37 -31.68
C VAL A 711 -15.59 24.13 -31.99
N ARG A 712 -14.34 24.32 -32.43
CA ARG A 712 -13.41 23.23 -32.72
C ARG A 712 -12.99 22.52 -31.44
N ARG A 713 -12.62 23.26 -30.39
CA ARG A 713 -12.31 22.69 -29.06
C ARG A 713 -13.47 21.87 -28.51
N ARG A 714 -14.69 22.39 -28.56
CA ARG A 714 -15.89 21.68 -28.09
C ARG A 714 -16.12 20.38 -28.84
N SER A 715 -15.90 20.38 -30.15
CA SER A 715 -16.07 19.21 -31.01
C SER A 715 -15.06 18.11 -30.67
N TRP A 716 -13.78 18.48 -30.49
CA TRP A 716 -12.73 17.55 -30.06
C TRP A 716 -12.96 17.00 -28.65
N LEU A 717 -13.30 17.86 -27.69
CA LEU A 717 -13.62 17.42 -26.34
C LEU A 717 -14.82 16.45 -26.34
N SER A 718 -15.85 16.74 -27.13
CA SER A 718 -17.04 15.88 -27.24
C SER A 718 -16.68 14.49 -27.79
N LEU A 719 -15.78 14.41 -28.78
CA LEU A 719 -15.28 13.14 -29.30
C LEU A 719 -14.50 12.35 -28.23
N LEU A 720 -13.60 13.01 -27.49
CA LEU A 720 -12.78 12.36 -26.46
C LEU A 720 -13.60 11.91 -25.25
N MET A 721 -14.55 12.74 -24.80
CA MET A 721 -15.53 12.35 -23.80
C MET A 721 -16.32 11.15 -24.29
N LEU A 722 -16.87 11.18 -25.52
CA LEU A 722 -17.60 10.03 -26.07
C LEU A 722 -16.74 8.75 -26.12
N GLY A 723 -15.44 8.89 -26.41
CA GLY A 723 -14.46 7.82 -26.34
C GLY A 723 -14.30 7.24 -24.93
N SER A 724 -14.07 8.08 -23.91
CA SER A 724 -13.93 7.59 -22.52
C SER A 724 -15.19 6.88 -22.01
N LEU A 725 -16.37 7.35 -22.44
CA LEU A 725 -17.66 6.73 -22.09
C LEU A 725 -17.83 5.32 -22.69
N GLN A 726 -17.12 4.95 -23.76
CA GLN A 726 -17.21 3.59 -24.36
C GLN A 726 -16.77 2.48 -23.40
N SER A 727 -16.00 2.81 -22.36
CA SER A 727 -15.60 1.85 -21.33
C SER A 727 -16.75 1.49 -20.37
N MET A 728 -17.88 2.20 -20.42
CA MET A 728 -19.07 1.88 -19.63
C MET A 728 -19.91 0.76 -20.26
N GLY A 729 -19.80 -0.45 -19.71
CA GLY A 729 -20.63 -1.58 -20.11
C GLY A 729 -22.12 -1.38 -19.80
N ARG A 730 -22.98 -2.14 -20.50
CA ARG A 730 -24.45 -2.19 -20.29
C ARG A 730 -25.16 -0.84 -20.47
N THR A 731 -24.65 0.02 -21.34
CA THR A 731 -25.28 1.30 -21.71
C THR A 731 -25.62 1.32 -23.21
N MET A 732 -26.64 2.09 -23.58
CA MET A 732 -27.04 2.29 -24.98
C MET A 732 -26.34 3.53 -25.56
N PRO A 733 -25.97 3.57 -26.86
CA PRO A 733 -25.37 4.75 -27.49
C PRO A 733 -26.14 6.05 -27.26
N GLU A 734 -27.48 5.96 -27.26
CA GLU A 734 -28.39 7.07 -27.02
C GLU A 734 -28.21 7.68 -25.63
N ALA A 735 -27.83 6.88 -24.63
CA ALA A 735 -27.60 7.37 -23.28
C ALA A 735 -26.34 8.25 -23.19
N HIS A 736 -25.26 7.89 -23.90
CA HIS A 736 -24.07 8.75 -24.04
C HIS A 736 -24.39 10.03 -24.82
N ARG A 737 -25.14 9.90 -25.92
CA ARG A 737 -25.59 11.05 -26.72
C ARG A 737 -26.41 12.03 -25.88
N ASN A 738 -27.38 11.53 -25.13
CA ASN A 738 -28.26 12.36 -24.29
C ASN A 738 -27.47 13.01 -23.14
N PHE A 739 -26.47 12.35 -22.59
CA PHE A 739 -25.57 12.95 -21.60
C PHE A 739 -24.75 14.10 -22.20
N LEU A 740 -24.16 13.93 -23.40
CA LEU A 740 -23.44 15.02 -24.06
C LEU A 740 -24.37 16.19 -24.43
N ALA A 741 -25.61 15.91 -24.83
CA ALA A 741 -26.62 16.93 -25.05
C ALA A 741 -26.94 17.73 -23.77
N LEU A 742 -27.06 17.05 -22.63
CA LEU A 742 -27.20 17.70 -21.32
C LEU A 742 -25.98 18.57 -20.98
N CYS A 743 -24.76 18.05 -21.17
CA CYS A 743 -23.54 18.83 -20.95
C CYS A 743 -23.48 20.08 -21.82
N ALA A 744 -23.98 20.01 -23.05
CA ALA A 744 -24.09 21.17 -23.94
C ALA A 744 -25.15 22.16 -23.45
N GLU A 745 -26.34 21.68 -23.07
CA GLU A 745 -27.45 22.50 -22.56
C GLU A 745 -27.07 23.26 -21.28
N LYS A 746 -26.33 22.61 -20.37
CA LYS A 746 -25.86 23.22 -19.13
C LYS A 746 -24.60 24.10 -19.29
N GLY A 747 -24.09 24.25 -20.51
CA GLY A 747 -22.88 25.01 -20.80
C GLY A 747 -21.59 24.37 -20.26
N TRP A 748 -21.63 23.11 -19.83
CA TRP A 748 -20.46 22.41 -19.29
C TRP A 748 -19.44 22.11 -20.37
N LEU A 749 -19.88 21.76 -21.58
CA LEU A 749 -18.93 21.52 -22.68
C LEU A 749 -18.11 22.78 -23.00
N ASP A 750 -18.76 23.95 -23.01
CA ASP A 750 -18.07 25.22 -23.27
C ASP A 750 -17.11 25.58 -22.13
N ALA A 751 -17.50 25.30 -20.88
CA ALA A 751 -16.63 25.46 -19.71
C ALA A 751 -15.42 24.53 -19.74
N TYR A 752 -15.63 23.26 -20.09
CA TYR A 752 -14.60 22.22 -20.08
C TYR A 752 -13.64 22.36 -21.26
N SER A 753 -14.12 22.87 -22.39
CA SER A 753 -13.30 23.12 -23.57
C SER A 753 -12.72 24.53 -23.59
N GLY A 754 -12.71 25.29 -22.50
CA GLY A 754 -12.09 26.63 -22.47
C GLY A 754 -10.55 26.55 -22.43
N PRO A 755 -9.81 27.43 -23.13
CA PRO A 755 -8.33 27.44 -23.10
C PRO A 755 -7.76 27.87 -21.74
N VAL A 756 -8.56 28.58 -20.92
CA VAL A 756 -8.22 29.01 -19.55
C VAL A 756 -9.42 28.74 -18.64
N ALA A 757 -9.88 27.49 -18.59
CA ALA A 757 -10.93 27.11 -17.65
C ALA A 757 -10.35 27.13 -16.23
N THR A 758 -10.76 28.07 -15.39
CA THR A 758 -10.40 28.08 -13.97
C THR A 758 -11.07 26.89 -13.26
N ASP A 759 -10.40 26.31 -12.27
CA ASP A 759 -10.90 25.18 -11.47
C ASP A 759 -12.31 25.45 -10.89
N ASP A 760 -12.65 26.73 -10.68
CA ASP A 760 -13.95 27.18 -10.21
C ASP A 760 -15.12 26.81 -11.13
N HIS A 761 -14.94 26.88 -12.46
CA HIS A 761 -15.98 26.52 -13.43
C HIS A 761 -16.22 25.00 -13.48
N TRP A 762 -15.16 24.20 -13.31
CA TRP A 762 -15.25 22.75 -13.18
C TRP A 762 -15.97 22.34 -11.89
N MET A 763 -15.62 22.97 -10.76
CA MET A 763 -16.30 22.67 -9.50
C MET A 763 -17.74 23.20 -9.49
N ALA A 764 -18.04 24.26 -10.23
CA ALA A 764 -19.41 24.76 -10.40
C ALA A 764 -20.30 23.79 -11.18
N SER A 765 -19.81 23.11 -12.22
CA SER A 765 -20.60 22.11 -12.95
C SER A 765 -20.93 20.90 -12.07
N LEU A 766 -19.98 20.44 -11.23
CA LEU A 766 -20.22 19.36 -10.27
C LEU A 766 -21.24 19.76 -9.19
N ARG A 767 -21.14 20.99 -8.65
CA ARG A 767 -22.15 21.53 -7.72
C ARG A 767 -23.53 21.59 -8.36
N THR A 768 -23.62 22.13 -9.59
CA THR A 768 -24.87 22.25 -10.35
C THR A 768 -25.48 20.88 -10.65
N TYR A 769 -24.65 19.87 -10.93
CA TYR A 769 -25.09 18.50 -11.11
C TYR A 769 -25.66 17.89 -9.81
N LEU A 770 -24.93 18.01 -8.69
CA LEU A 770 -25.34 17.45 -7.39
C LEU A 770 -26.58 18.12 -6.80
N THR A 771 -26.82 19.38 -7.13
CA THR A 771 -28.04 20.11 -6.73
C THR A 771 -29.14 20.07 -7.81
N GLY A 772 -28.97 19.28 -8.86
CA GLY A 772 -29.95 19.09 -9.93
C GLY A 772 -31.15 18.22 -9.52
N ASP A 773 -32.19 18.22 -10.36
CA ASP A 773 -33.36 17.37 -10.18
C ASP A 773 -33.08 15.89 -10.58
N ALA A 774 -34.09 15.03 -10.42
CA ALA A 774 -33.99 13.61 -10.74
C ALA A 774 -33.64 13.34 -12.23
N GLU A 775 -34.02 14.25 -13.13
CA GLU A 775 -33.74 14.14 -14.57
C GLU A 775 -32.25 14.41 -14.90
N VAL A 776 -31.60 15.28 -14.14
CA VAL A 776 -30.14 15.48 -14.23
C VAL A 776 -29.39 14.36 -13.51
N LEU A 777 -29.83 14.00 -12.30
CA LEU A 777 -29.14 13.02 -11.43
C LEU A 777 -29.13 11.58 -11.98
N LYS A 778 -30.00 11.25 -12.94
CA LYS A 778 -29.99 9.93 -13.62
C LYS A 778 -28.65 9.63 -14.33
N TYR A 779 -27.86 10.65 -14.64
CA TYR A 779 -26.54 10.53 -15.27
C TYR A 779 -25.38 10.32 -14.28
N TYR A 780 -25.66 9.87 -13.05
CA TYR A 780 -24.64 9.71 -12.00
C TYR A 780 -23.47 8.81 -12.43
N GLN A 781 -23.76 7.71 -13.13
CA GLN A 781 -22.71 6.83 -13.61
C GLN A 781 -21.79 7.49 -14.66
N TRP A 782 -22.32 8.43 -15.47
CA TRP A 782 -21.52 9.22 -16.41
C TRP A 782 -20.68 10.27 -15.69
N MET A 783 -21.25 10.92 -14.67
CA MET A 783 -20.52 11.90 -13.85
C MET A 783 -19.41 11.28 -12.99
N ARG A 784 -19.37 9.96 -12.76
CA ARG A 784 -18.18 9.30 -12.17
C ARG A 784 -16.93 9.45 -13.04
N GLY A 785 -17.10 9.70 -14.34
CA GLY A 785 -16.00 10.01 -15.28
C GLY A 785 -15.43 11.42 -15.16
N PHE A 786 -15.90 12.24 -14.20
CA PHE A 786 -15.54 13.65 -14.08
C PHE A 786 -14.02 13.91 -14.07
N VAL A 787 -13.23 13.11 -13.34
CA VAL A 787 -11.76 13.25 -13.32
C VAL A 787 -11.16 13.03 -14.72
N GLY A 788 -11.71 12.08 -15.48
CA GLY A 788 -11.31 11.85 -16.86
C GLY A 788 -11.70 13.01 -17.77
N PHE A 789 -12.88 13.59 -17.59
CA PHE A 789 -13.30 14.78 -18.35
C PHE A 789 -12.41 15.98 -18.05
N TYR A 790 -12.08 16.20 -16.77
CA TYR A 790 -11.14 17.22 -16.33
C TYR A 790 -9.78 17.06 -17.03
N GLN A 791 -9.23 15.84 -17.03
CA GLN A 791 -8.00 15.53 -17.75
C GLN A 791 -8.13 15.87 -19.26
N LEU A 792 -9.20 15.40 -19.92
CA LEU A 792 -9.40 15.62 -21.34
C LEU A 792 -9.54 17.11 -21.70
N GLY A 793 -10.22 17.90 -20.87
CA GLY A 793 -10.40 19.34 -21.09
C GLY A 793 -9.15 20.16 -20.78
N HIS A 794 -8.45 19.86 -19.69
CA HIS A 794 -7.28 20.61 -19.24
C HIS A 794 -6.08 20.46 -20.18
N TRP A 795 -5.83 19.25 -20.71
CA TRP A 795 -4.75 18.99 -21.68
C TRP A 795 -5.26 18.83 -23.12
N LEU A 796 -6.43 19.42 -23.43
CA LEU A 796 -7.11 19.19 -24.72
C LEU A 796 -6.22 19.48 -25.93
N ASP A 797 -5.56 20.65 -25.96
CA ASP A 797 -4.72 21.06 -27.08
C ASP A 797 -3.58 20.06 -27.32
N THR A 798 -2.91 19.67 -26.24
CA THR A 798 -1.82 18.69 -26.28
C THR A 798 -2.30 17.32 -26.76
N TYR A 799 -3.50 16.88 -26.34
CA TYR A 799 -4.07 15.62 -26.81
C TYR A 799 -4.48 15.67 -28.28
N VAL A 800 -5.06 16.78 -28.75
CA VAL A 800 -5.39 16.94 -30.16
C VAL A 800 -4.13 16.94 -31.02
N GLU A 801 -3.09 17.65 -30.59
CA GLU A 801 -1.79 17.63 -31.26
C GLU A 801 -1.25 16.20 -31.40
N VAL A 802 -1.20 15.44 -30.29
CA VAL A 802 -0.73 14.05 -30.31
C VAL A 802 -1.57 13.16 -31.23
N LEU A 803 -2.90 13.32 -31.24
CA LEU A 803 -3.79 12.55 -32.11
C LEU A 803 -3.60 12.88 -33.59
N LEU A 804 -3.40 14.15 -33.94
CA LEU A 804 -3.12 14.55 -35.32
C LEU A 804 -1.74 14.08 -35.79
N GLN A 805 -0.75 14.01 -34.90
CA GLN A 805 0.57 13.44 -35.21
C GLN A 805 0.52 11.94 -35.56
N MET A 806 -0.56 11.22 -35.24
CA MET A 806 -0.74 9.82 -35.67
C MET A 806 -0.76 9.68 -37.21
N GLU A 807 -1.05 10.75 -37.95
CA GLU A 807 -0.98 10.76 -39.41
C GLU A 807 0.43 10.40 -39.92
N TYR A 808 1.46 10.87 -39.22
CA TYR A 808 2.86 10.65 -39.58
C TYR A 808 3.53 9.55 -38.75
N ALA A 809 2.81 8.97 -37.78
CA ALA A 809 3.38 7.99 -36.87
C ALA A 809 3.87 6.73 -37.61
N GLU A 810 5.13 6.38 -37.34
CA GLU A 810 5.70 5.08 -37.74
C GLU A 810 5.44 4.00 -36.69
N SER A 811 5.15 4.40 -35.45
CA SER A 811 4.91 3.51 -34.31
C SER A 811 3.69 2.62 -34.52
N ARG A 812 3.87 1.33 -34.21
CA ARG A 812 2.79 0.33 -34.22
C ARG A 812 2.13 0.15 -32.86
N SER A 813 2.39 1.00 -31.85
CA SER A 813 1.77 0.82 -30.52
C SER A 813 0.79 1.93 -30.18
N LEU A 814 -0.49 1.60 -30.10
CA LEU A 814 -1.55 2.48 -29.61
C LEU A 814 -1.26 2.93 -28.17
N ARG A 815 -0.69 2.06 -27.35
CA ARG A 815 -0.26 2.40 -25.97
C ARG A 815 0.75 3.54 -25.94
N LEU A 816 1.74 3.54 -26.83
CA LEU A 816 2.74 4.62 -26.91
C LEU A 816 2.14 5.91 -27.49
N LEU A 817 1.29 5.80 -28.51
CA LEU A 817 0.63 6.96 -29.13
C LEU A 817 -0.32 7.69 -28.17
N LEU A 818 -0.90 6.99 -27.19
CA LEU A 818 -1.80 7.56 -26.18
C LEU A 818 -1.10 7.91 -24.86
N ALA A 819 0.22 7.85 -24.79
CA ALA A 819 0.98 8.12 -23.57
C ALA A 819 2.14 9.09 -23.85
N PRO A 820 1.85 10.40 -24.06
CA PRO A 820 2.82 11.37 -24.55
C PRO A 820 4.08 11.49 -23.68
N ASN A 821 3.89 11.47 -22.35
CA ASN A 821 4.97 11.59 -21.36
C ASN A 821 5.94 10.39 -21.31
N VAL A 822 5.58 9.25 -21.90
CA VAL A 822 6.42 8.03 -21.93
C VAL A 822 6.68 7.55 -23.36
N ASN A 823 6.28 8.33 -24.38
CA ASN A 823 6.55 8.03 -25.77
C ASN A 823 7.98 8.51 -26.13
N PRO A 824 8.93 7.59 -26.45
CA PRO A 824 10.30 7.97 -26.80
C PRO A 824 10.36 8.94 -27.99
N ASP A 825 9.45 8.81 -28.95
CA ASP A 825 9.41 9.62 -30.17
C ASP A 825 9.03 11.10 -29.89
N LEU A 826 8.46 11.38 -28.72
CA LEU A 826 8.06 12.72 -28.28
C LEU A 826 9.00 13.29 -27.21
N GLN A 827 10.08 12.59 -26.84
CA GLN A 827 11.06 13.11 -25.89
C GLN A 827 11.77 14.36 -26.45
N GLY A 828 11.80 15.44 -25.66
CA GLY A 828 12.40 16.71 -26.06
C GLY A 828 11.52 17.62 -26.93
N SER A 829 10.28 17.21 -27.24
CA SER A 829 9.30 18.02 -28.00
C SER A 829 8.64 19.13 -27.17
N GLY A 830 8.73 19.06 -25.84
CA GLY A 830 8.01 19.96 -24.92
C GLY A 830 6.54 19.58 -24.67
N ILE A 831 6.06 18.49 -25.30
CA ILE A 831 4.71 17.94 -25.09
C ILE A 831 4.66 17.19 -23.76
N GLU A 832 3.96 17.74 -22.78
CA GLU A 832 3.79 17.15 -21.44
C GLU A 832 2.29 17.00 -21.11
N ALA A 833 1.78 15.77 -21.16
CA ALA A 833 0.41 15.45 -20.76
C ALA A 833 0.30 14.03 -20.16
N PRO A 834 -0.61 13.80 -19.20
CA PRO A 834 -0.84 12.48 -18.63
C PRO A 834 -1.32 11.44 -19.67
N PRO A 835 -1.06 10.13 -19.47
CA PRO A 835 -1.52 9.09 -20.40
C PRO A 835 -3.05 9.00 -20.55
N LEU A 836 -3.53 8.81 -21.77
CA LEU A 836 -4.94 8.58 -22.11
C LEU A 836 -5.36 7.11 -22.05
N THR A 837 -4.42 6.18 -21.89
CA THR A 837 -4.68 4.73 -21.96
C THR A 837 -5.76 4.26 -20.98
N ARG A 838 -5.74 4.74 -19.73
CA ARG A 838 -6.78 4.41 -18.73
C ARG A 838 -8.06 5.22 -18.91
N THR A 839 -7.95 6.47 -19.36
CA THR A 839 -9.08 7.39 -19.53
C THR A 839 -9.96 6.99 -20.69
N LEU A 840 -9.37 6.56 -21.82
CA LEU A 840 -10.11 6.07 -22.97
C LEU A 840 -10.45 4.58 -22.86
N GLY A 841 -9.55 3.75 -22.30
CA GLY A 841 -9.79 2.31 -22.13
C GLY A 841 -10.19 1.62 -23.42
N MET A 842 -11.36 0.96 -23.43
CA MET A 842 -11.92 0.31 -24.64
C MET A 842 -12.32 1.31 -25.73
N GLY A 843 -12.41 2.61 -25.43
CA GLY A 843 -12.73 3.66 -26.37
C GLY A 843 -11.54 4.20 -27.18
N ALA A 844 -10.32 3.74 -26.91
CA ALA A 844 -9.16 4.15 -27.69
C ALA A 844 -9.29 3.76 -29.19
N PRO A 845 -9.61 2.49 -29.55
CA PRO A 845 -9.91 2.13 -30.94
C PRO A 845 -11.10 2.86 -31.55
N PHE A 846 -12.09 3.23 -30.72
CA PHE A 846 -13.24 4.02 -31.16
C PHE A 846 -12.80 5.41 -31.65
N VAL A 847 -11.93 6.10 -30.90
CA VAL A 847 -11.42 7.42 -31.30
C VAL A 847 -10.62 7.31 -32.59
N VAL A 848 -9.71 6.33 -32.69
CA VAL A 848 -8.93 6.10 -33.92
C VAL A 848 -9.83 5.84 -35.12
N ARG A 849 -10.86 4.98 -34.95
CA ARG A 849 -11.84 4.70 -35.99
C ARG A 849 -12.59 5.95 -36.43
N GLU A 850 -13.07 6.77 -35.50
CA GLU A 850 -13.83 7.98 -35.87
C GLU A 850 -12.97 9.02 -36.58
N LEU A 851 -11.68 9.14 -36.22
CA LEU A 851 -10.75 10.03 -36.91
C LEU A 851 -10.45 9.57 -38.34
N LEU A 852 -10.26 8.25 -38.55
CA LEU A 852 -10.09 7.68 -39.88
C LEU A 852 -11.38 7.79 -40.72
N ARG A 853 -12.52 7.43 -40.14
CA ARG A 853 -13.85 7.49 -40.79
C ARG A 853 -14.24 8.92 -41.17
N GLY A 854 -13.86 9.88 -40.34
CA GLY A 854 -14.07 11.31 -40.57
C GLY A 854 -13.09 11.95 -41.55
N GLY A 855 -12.09 11.21 -42.05
CA GLY A 855 -11.05 11.74 -42.95
C GLY A 855 -10.06 12.69 -42.28
N VAL A 856 -10.03 12.73 -40.94
CA VAL A 856 -9.06 13.49 -40.15
C VAL A 856 -7.68 12.85 -40.25
N LEU A 857 -7.66 11.52 -40.23
CA LEU A 857 -6.46 10.72 -40.45
C LEU A 857 -6.67 9.88 -41.72
N SER A 858 -5.61 9.72 -42.50
CA SER A 858 -5.56 8.91 -43.72
C SER A 858 -4.45 7.84 -43.68
N ASN A 859 -3.64 7.80 -42.62
CA ASN A 859 -2.58 6.82 -42.46
C ASN A 859 -3.12 5.36 -42.40
N PRO A 860 -2.86 4.52 -43.42
CA PRO A 860 -3.40 3.17 -43.48
C PRO A 860 -2.84 2.24 -42.39
N LYS A 861 -1.68 2.59 -41.80
CA LYS A 861 -1.07 1.82 -40.70
C LYS A 861 -1.91 1.85 -39.41
N LEU A 862 -2.86 2.78 -39.31
CA LEU A 862 -3.78 2.90 -38.18
C LEU A 862 -5.00 1.99 -38.30
N ALA A 863 -5.29 1.43 -39.48
CA ALA A 863 -6.44 0.54 -39.68
C ALA A 863 -6.51 -0.61 -38.65
N PRO A 864 -5.42 -1.33 -38.29
CA PRO A 864 -5.48 -2.39 -37.28
C PRO A 864 -5.87 -1.92 -35.87
N LEU A 865 -5.84 -0.62 -35.61
CA LEU A 865 -6.15 0.01 -34.33
C LEU A 865 -7.59 0.56 -34.27
N ALA A 866 -8.37 0.43 -35.35
CA ALA A 866 -9.71 0.99 -35.50
C ALA A 866 -10.85 -0.01 -35.21
N TYR A 867 -10.58 -1.08 -34.44
CA TYR A 867 -11.54 -2.13 -34.13
C TYR A 867 -11.77 -2.25 -32.63
N VAL A 868 -12.95 -1.86 -32.15
CA VAL A 868 -13.34 -1.85 -30.74
C VAL A 868 -13.67 -3.28 -30.28
N PRO A 869 -12.86 -3.89 -29.40
CA PRO A 869 -12.99 -5.29 -29.04
C PRO A 869 -14.00 -5.48 -27.90
N THR A 870 -15.27 -5.11 -28.12
CA THR A 870 -16.35 -5.38 -27.14
C THR A 870 -16.48 -6.88 -26.87
N ARG A 871 -17.02 -7.26 -25.70
CA ARG A 871 -17.23 -8.67 -25.33
C ARG A 871 -17.87 -9.49 -26.45
N ARG A 872 -18.93 -8.97 -27.09
CA ARG A 872 -19.65 -9.65 -28.17
C ARG A 872 -18.81 -9.83 -29.43
N VAL A 873 -18.02 -8.81 -29.80
CA VAL A 873 -17.07 -8.90 -30.92
C VAL A 873 -15.98 -9.91 -30.61
N ARG A 874 -15.44 -9.92 -29.38
CA ARG A 874 -14.44 -10.92 -28.97
C ARG A 874 -15.00 -12.34 -28.97
N LEU A 875 -16.22 -12.55 -28.49
CA LEU A 875 -16.88 -13.85 -28.53
C LEU A 875 -17.05 -14.33 -29.98
N LEU A 876 -17.60 -13.48 -30.85
CA LEU A 876 -17.73 -13.78 -32.29
C LEU A 876 -16.39 -14.14 -32.92
N MET A 877 -15.34 -13.37 -32.64
CA MET A 877 -14.01 -13.61 -33.21
C MET A 877 -13.35 -14.85 -32.62
N SER A 878 -13.61 -15.17 -31.35
CA SER A 878 -13.11 -16.39 -30.72
C SER A 878 -13.79 -17.62 -31.29
N GLU A 879 -15.07 -17.53 -31.64
CA GLU A 879 -15.80 -18.59 -32.35
C GLU A 879 -15.28 -18.76 -33.79
N LEU A 880 -15.01 -17.66 -34.50
CA LEU A 880 -14.49 -17.69 -35.88
C LEU A 880 -13.03 -18.19 -35.97
N THR A 881 -12.19 -17.86 -34.99
CA THR A 881 -10.75 -18.18 -35.02
C THR A 881 -10.38 -19.40 -34.17
N HIS A 882 -11.30 -19.93 -33.37
CA HIS A 882 -11.05 -20.92 -32.32
C HIS A 882 -9.93 -20.53 -31.34
N ARG A 883 -9.69 -19.21 -31.18
CA ARG A 883 -8.69 -18.66 -30.27
C ARG A 883 -9.30 -17.49 -29.49
N PRO A 884 -9.21 -17.48 -28.16
CA PRO A 884 -9.72 -16.35 -27.39
C PRO A 884 -8.91 -15.08 -27.69
N LEU A 885 -9.62 -13.96 -27.92
CA LEU A 885 -8.99 -12.63 -27.96
C LEU A 885 -8.83 -12.07 -26.53
N PRO A 886 -7.72 -11.38 -26.23
CA PRO A 886 -7.42 -10.91 -24.89
C PRO A 886 -8.47 -9.90 -24.38
N GLY A 887 -8.81 -10.07 -23.09
CA GLY A 887 -9.77 -9.24 -22.37
C GLY A 887 -9.21 -7.85 -22.02
N ASP A 888 -7.97 -7.87 -21.54
CA ASP A 888 -7.32 -6.76 -20.83
C ASP A 888 -6.32 -6.00 -21.70
N ASP A 889 -6.03 -6.51 -22.90
CA ASP A 889 -5.20 -5.85 -23.91
C ASP A 889 -6.06 -5.45 -25.12
N VAL A 890 -6.57 -4.22 -25.06
CA VAL A 890 -7.44 -3.63 -26.10
C VAL A 890 -6.74 -3.53 -27.45
N GLU A 891 -5.44 -3.23 -27.45
CA GLU A 891 -4.68 -3.08 -28.69
C GLU A 891 -4.48 -4.43 -29.37
N ALA A 892 -4.04 -5.44 -28.63
CA ALA A 892 -3.84 -6.79 -29.16
C ALA A 892 -5.16 -7.36 -29.71
N ALA A 893 -6.28 -7.12 -29.01
CA ALA A 893 -7.60 -7.56 -29.47
C ALA A 893 -8.04 -6.83 -30.76
N SER A 894 -7.88 -5.51 -30.85
CA SER A 894 -8.16 -4.74 -32.09
C SER A 894 -7.36 -5.28 -33.27
N ARG A 895 -6.07 -5.50 -33.07
CA ARG A 895 -5.16 -6.05 -34.09
C ARG A 895 -5.54 -7.46 -34.50
N GLY A 896 -5.94 -8.29 -33.55
CA GLY A 896 -6.43 -9.65 -33.79
C GLY A 896 -7.68 -9.66 -34.70
N ILE A 897 -8.64 -8.76 -34.44
CA ILE A 897 -9.85 -8.58 -35.27
C ILE A 897 -9.45 -8.21 -36.70
N TYR A 898 -8.65 -7.15 -36.86
CA TYR A 898 -8.22 -6.71 -38.19
C TYR A 898 -7.47 -7.80 -38.95
N THR A 899 -6.54 -8.49 -38.28
CA THR A 899 -5.71 -9.54 -38.89
C THR A 899 -6.59 -10.65 -39.45
N HIS A 900 -7.60 -11.09 -38.69
CA HIS A 900 -8.50 -12.14 -39.15
C HIS A 900 -9.38 -11.67 -40.33
N LEU A 901 -9.91 -10.44 -40.27
CA LEU A 901 -10.70 -9.86 -41.36
C LEU A 901 -9.87 -9.69 -42.64
N ALA A 902 -8.63 -9.20 -42.53
CA ALA A 902 -7.71 -9.02 -43.64
C ALA A 902 -7.30 -10.36 -44.27
N GLN A 903 -7.05 -11.39 -43.44
CA GLN A 903 -6.76 -12.74 -43.93
C GLN A 903 -7.95 -13.37 -44.69
N THR A 904 -9.18 -13.06 -44.28
CA THR A 904 -10.38 -13.70 -44.86
C THR A 904 -10.96 -12.94 -46.05
N LEU A 905 -11.01 -11.59 -45.98
CA LEU A 905 -11.65 -10.73 -46.98
C LEU A 905 -10.65 -9.98 -47.88
N GLY A 906 -9.36 -9.97 -47.51
CA GLY A 906 -8.35 -9.08 -48.07
C GLY A 906 -8.37 -7.69 -47.41
N GLU A 907 -7.21 -7.03 -47.39
CA GLU A 907 -7.01 -5.74 -46.69
C GLU A 907 -8.00 -4.65 -47.13
N ALA A 908 -8.29 -4.56 -48.43
CA ALA A 908 -9.22 -3.55 -48.96
C ALA A 908 -10.64 -3.72 -48.42
N GLN A 909 -11.14 -4.96 -48.34
CA GLN A 909 -12.51 -5.23 -47.85
C GLN A 909 -12.59 -5.27 -46.33
N ALA A 910 -11.49 -5.58 -45.62
CA ALA A 910 -11.44 -5.60 -44.16
C ALA A 910 -11.77 -4.25 -43.52
N THR A 911 -11.52 -3.14 -44.21
CA THR A 911 -11.87 -1.77 -43.76
C THR A 911 -13.34 -1.41 -43.95
N PHE A 912 -14.12 -2.26 -44.62
CA PHE A 912 -15.54 -2.03 -44.91
C PHE A 912 -15.82 -0.65 -45.54
N GLY A 913 -14.95 -0.22 -46.45
CA GLY A 913 -15.07 1.07 -47.13
C GLY A 913 -14.76 2.28 -46.24
N GLY A 914 -13.87 2.13 -45.25
CA GLY A 914 -13.51 3.21 -44.30
C GLY A 914 -14.40 3.27 -43.06
N HIS A 915 -15.22 2.24 -42.82
CA HIS A 915 -16.13 2.15 -41.68
C HIS A 915 -15.73 1.09 -40.65
N TYR A 916 -14.68 0.30 -40.92
CA TYR A 916 -14.00 -0.60 -39.99
C TYR A 916 -14.96 -1.53 -39.24
N ASP A 917 -15.04 -1.47 -37.92
CA ASP A 917 -15.82 -2.39 -37.08
C ASP A 917 -17.34 -2.12 -37.06
N LEU A 918 -17.83 -1.03 -37.66
CA LEU A 918 -19.26 -0.66 -37.65
C LEU A 918 -20.19 -1.82 -38.04
N PRO A 919 -19.92 -2.58 -39.12
CA PRO A 919 -20.80 -3.68 -39.54
C PRO A 919 -20.90 -4.78 -38.48
N LEU A 920 -19.80 -5.06 -37.76
CA LEU A 920 -19.79 -6.03 -36.67
C LEU A 920 -20.66 -5.55 -35.51
N HIS A 921 -20.52 -4.28 -35.12
CA HIS A 921 -21.31 -3.71 -34.03
C HIS A 921 -22.80 -3.61 -34.35
N ILE A 922 -23.16 -3.25 -35.59
CA ILE A 922 -24.55 -3.15 -36.04
C ILE A 922 -25.19 -4.55 -36.12
N LEU A 923 -24.47 -5.53 -36.66
CA LEU A 923 -24.95 -6.91 -36.71
C LEU A 923 -25.14 -7.51 -35.31
N LEU A 924 -24.20 -7.26 -34.39
CA LEU A 924 -24.26 -7.81 -33.04
C LEU A 924 -25.31 -7.09 -32.18
N GLY A 925 -25.45 -5.76 -32.27
CA GLY A 925 -26.40 -4.97 -31.48
C GLY A 925 -26.07 -4.89 -29.98
N SER A 926 -27.01 -4.39 -29.17
CA SER A 926 -26.79 -4.14 -27.73
C SER A 926 -27.15 -5.32 -26.80
N GLY A 927 -27.93 -6.30 -27.25
CA GLY A 927 -28.22 -7.53 -26.49
C GLY A 927 -29.13 -8.49 -27.26
N ARG A 928 -29.79 -9.41 -26.54
CA ARG A 928 -30.86 -10.27 -27.10
C ARG A 928 -32.15 -9.50 -27.38
N ASP A 929 -32.40 -8.44 -26.63
CA ASP A 929 -33.62 -7.61 -26.74
C ASP A 929 -33.57 -6.61 -27.90
N ASP A 930 -32.44 -6.53 -28.60
CA ASP A 930 -32.28 -5.72 -29.80
C ASP A 930 -32.90 -6.45 -31.00
N THR A 931 -34.23 -6.36 -31.08
CA THR A 931 -35.06 -6.97 -32.14
C THR A 931 -34.61 -6.54 -33.54
N THR A 932 -34.03 -5.34 -33.68
CA THR A 932 -33.47 -4.86 -34.95
C THR A 932 -32.22 -5.67 -35.33
N ALA A 933 -31.27 -5.82 -34.41
CA ALA A 933 -30.06 -6.60 -34.66
C ALA A 933 -30.37 -8.08 -34.89
N LEU A 934 -31.34 -8.65 -34.15
CA LEU A 934 -31.78 -10.03 -34.34
C LEU A 934 -32.40 -10.24 -35.73
N ALA A 935 -33.31 -9.35 -36.15
CA ALA A 935 -33.90 -9.39 -37.49
C ALA A 935 -32.82 -9.24 -38.59
N LEU A 936 -31.81 -8.40 -38.35
CA LEU A 936 -30.66 -8.25 -39.24
C LEU A 936 -29.81 -9.55 -39.30
N GLN A 937 -29.56 -10.21 -38.17
CA GLN A 937 -28.86 -11.50 -38.14
C GLN A 937 -29.63 -12.57 -38.94
N TYR A 938 -30.95 -12.68 -38.76
CA TYR A 938 -31.77 -13.59 -39.58
C TYR A 938 -31.71 -13.25 -41.07
N ARG A 939 -31.73 -11.97 -41.43
CA ARG A 939 -31.68 -11.52 -42.82
C ARG A 939 -30.32 -11.76 -43.49
N VAL A 940 -29.22 -11.53 -42.77
CA VAL A 940 -27.85 -11.67 -43.30
C VAL A 940 -27.33 -13.11 -43.21
N LEU A 941 -27.74 -13.87 -42.18
CA LEU A 941 -27.17 -15.17 -41.82
C LEU A 941 -28.17 -16.33 -41.86
N GLY A 942 -29.47 -16.05 -41.94
CA GLY A 942 -30.54 -17.04 -41.86
C GLY A 942 -30.85 -17.55 -40.45
N ARG A 943 -30.10 -17.12 -39.42
CA ARG A 943 -30.21 -17.59 -38.03
C ARG A 943 -29.53 -16.62 -37.05
N PRO A 944 -29.80 -16.69 -35.72
CA PRO A 944 -29.13 -15.84 -34.74
C PRO A 944 -27.71 -16.33 -34.44
N LEU A 945 -26.81 -15.42 -34.05
CA LEU A 945 -25.40 -15.73 -33.77
C LEU A 945 -25.15 -16.38 -32.41
N PHE A 946 -25.95 -16.08 -31.38
CA PHE A 946 -25.76 -16.61 -30.02
C PHE A 946 -27.03 -17.31 -29.51
N GLY A 947 -26.87 -18.52 -28.95
CA GLY A 947 -27.93 -19.29 -28.27
C GLY A 947 -28.32 -18.71 -26.90
N GLY A 948 -29.53 -19.03 -26.43
CA GLY A 948 -30.13 -18.48 -25.21
C GLY A 948 -29.53 -19.00 -23.90
N SER A 949 -28.45 -18.41 -23.40
CA SER A 949 -28.16 -18.25 -21.97
C SER A 949 -27.09 -17.18 -21.74
N GLU A 950 -27.48 -16.05 -21.20
CA GLU A 950 -26.66 -14.97 -20.59
C GLU A 950 -27.63 -14.10 -19.82
#